data_AF-A0A4Z1PDZ2-F1
#
_entry.id   AF-A0A4Z1PDZ2-F1
#
_cell.length_a   1.000
_cell.length_b   1.000
_cell.length_c   1.000
_cell.angle_alpha   90.00
_cell.angle_beta   90.00
_cell.angle_gamma   90.00
#
_symmetry.space_group_name_H-M   'P 1'
#
loop_
_entity.id
_entity.type
_entity.pdbx_description
1 polymer ?
#
loop_
_entity_poly.entity_id
_entity_poly.type
_entity_poly.pdbx_seq_one_letter_code
_entity_poly.pdbx_strand_id
1 'polypeptide(L)'
;MSNATSNATSNAISNATPSNNKRKQNNGCNNTRQNKRPKIWDARKITAQTSDKALSNGELNVDAFVKAREFEIKALEDSIKKSKHGLTTRAFQEVPKELRRRTASHNVRKVPKRLQRRAKREMVEDNTPTISARRRKPSGHQRLRLETAKRLQNLSSRSKKRSQEKKDARENIENEVTVEPEVPQKNAASTEPKIVAPAVVAVRKAKVKKSKLKEPPLPPAKFRKRQIHKTWLPTHMFHAKRATMTPPKEPLWRFALPLTPTIKNYRSTHRVSTQRGAVAWDMSYMATISLEGPEKSIEGLLKALGVGAGGDPEGIWSRPGSKWRRGTRTWEGWLYQRQTYPAHGIAPATVMWCAEETADIVSQASNGTANTKKKTPRRKAFIRVHPAGFLQLWEQVVRIGKIQKPSVTVEDLRFEIGSIEITGPNASEAIVAVVRPVGQEVDGCNGNTTLKDTWSTISAHPPSALPKGAVIAFEASDPRLKYPPRTLTPDQSDPIKGIQMLANWPLDTPASPARLFDRNTRLKASRSLPSQKSINRRKASALPGDFPEPRSSDPSIPVLVYCSRSPASGSGIWTILLPWKCVDPVWRSIMYYPLSTGGNVKFGGVKEKRQIAFESGTPWYPADYPGLKSGDEWEAQEQAQRKAEWLRRPKGRRTEFQRLSLGNDKKGEIGMGWACDWQRLLRGFDKPLATSGDVELPDAPAVDTEAVQGADLSVAAKEKPILQMAHLPLPIAIKLFTGKGTTTTIDPPTDSLITVKLTMVTRGVPQTCARIYRLPTSDALLRSQWLSQLSTAANRKKKDGLPRFSHRAPEGATAAMQRAYLAASILAGPTQPGDAGYPVVPDEDDLIGFVTTGNYNLGEGRGIGIGSLLVSKVLSDQEGGEGKERCLCIVRDAGQSVGRLARWELV
;
A
#
# COMPACT_ATOMS: atom_id res chain seq x y z
N MET A 1 12.04 -74.22 38.43
CA MET A 1 12.60 -73.26 39.41
C MET A 1 11.69 -72.05 39.41
N SER A 2 10.53 -72.15 40.06
CA SER A 2 10.26 -71.63 41.42
C SER A 2 10.38 -70.11 41.46
N ASN A 3 9.42 -69.28 41.84
CA ASN A 3 8.08 -69.29 42.43
C ASN A 3 7.74 -67.77 42.43
N ALA A 4 6.55 -67.19 42.51
CA ALA A 4 5.15 -67.57 42.49
C ALA A 4 4.39 -66.21 42.55
N THR A 5 3.15 -66.18 42.03
CA THR A 5 1.93 -65.53 42.60
C THR A 5 2.06 -64.19 43.36
N SER A 6 1.23 -63.15 43.20
CA SER A 6 -0.23 -63.02 43.11
C SER A 6 -0.55 -61.50 43.15
N ASN A 7 -1.38 -60.95 42.27
CA ASN A 7 -2.83 -60.74 42.38
C ASN A 7 -3.36 -59.86 43.56
N ALA A 8 -4.16 -58.86 43.14
CA ALA A 8 -5.45 -58.46 43.69
C ALA A 8 -5.57 -57.25 44.66
N THR A 9 -6.19 -56.19 44.12
CA THR A 9 -7.37 -55.44 44.63
C THR A 9 -7.42 -54.90 46.07
N SER A 10 -7.70 -53.60 46.21
CA SER A 10 -9.02 -53.05 46.62
C SER A 10 -8.95 -51.74 47.44
N ASN A 11 -9.79 -50.79 47.02
CA ASN A 11 -10.63 -49.86 47.78
C ASN A 11 -10.14 -48.99 48.96
N ALA A 12 -10.39 -47.69 48.76
CA ALA A 12 -11.19 -46.79 49.61
C ALA A 12 -10.56 -46.07 50.83
N ILE A 13 -10.43 -44.74 50.64
CA ILE A 13 -10.93 -43.63 51.49
C ILE A 13 -10.73 -43.75 53.01
N SER A 14 -9.92 -42.85 53.58
CA SER A 14 -10.36 -42.01 54.70
C SER A 14 -9.45 -40.79 54.89
N ASN A 15 -10.09 -39.68 55.29
CA ASN A 15 -9.51 -38.37 55.55
C ASN A 15 -8.60 -38.39 56.79
N ALA A 16 -7.43 -37.77 56.68
CA ALA A 16 -6.79 -37.11 57.83
C ALA A 16 -5.89 -35.96 57.34
N THR A 17 -6.33 -34.74 57.61
CA THR A 17 -5.47 -33.55 57.61
C THR A 17 -4.32 -33.69 58.59
N PRO A 18 -3.10 -33.23 58.25
CA PRO A 18 -2.25 -32.63 59.25
C PRO A 18 -1.91 -31.17 58.89
N SER A 19 -2.31 -30.33 59.84
CA SER A 19 -1.78 -29.04 60.23
C SER A 19 -0.63 -28.45 59.41
N ASN A 20 -0.95 -27.31 58.82
CA ASN A 20 -0.12 -26.14 58.57
C ASN A 20 1.11 -26.02 59.51
N ASN A 21 2.31 -26.22 58.98
CA ASN A 21 3.52 -25.62 59.55
C ASN A 21 4.49 -25.22 58.43
N LYS A 22 4.33 -23.97 57.97
CA LYS A 22 5.27 -23.28 57.10
C LYS A 22 6.59 -23.04 57.84
N ARG A 23 7.57 -23.93 57.69
CA ARG A 23 8.98 -23.54 57.83
C ARG A 23 9.42 -22.84 56.55
N LYS A 24 9.52 -21.52 56.65
CA LYS A 24 10.03 -20.59 55.64
C LYS A 24 11.54 -20.84 55.46
N GLN A 25 11.92 -21.81 54.62
CA GLN A 25 13.32 -21.94 54.21
C GLN A 25 13.69 -20.72 53.36
N ASN A 26 14.58 -19.92 53.94
CA ASN A 26 15.06 -18.66 53.41
C ASN A 26 16.05 -18.92 52.26
N ASN A 27 15.54 -19.13 51.05
CA ASN A 27 16.34 -19.27 49.81
C ASN A 27 16.91 -17.92 49.31
N GLY A 28 17.42 -17.08 50.21
CA GLY A 28 17.93 -15.73 49.89
C GLY A 28 19.29 -15.70 49.20
N CYS A 29 20.13 -16.73 49.36
CA CYS A 29 21.53 -16.71 48.92
C CYS A 29 21.71 -16.90 47.39
N ASN A 30 20.83 -17.67 46.72
CA ASN A 30 20.98 -17.95 45.28
C ASN A 30 20.40 -16.86 44.34
N ASN A 31 19.61 -15.91 44.88
CA ASN A 31 18.96 -14.86 44.08
C ASN A 31 19.92 -13.73 43.69
N THR A 32 20.92 -13.42 44.53
CA THR A 32 21.86 -12.31 44.29
C THR A 32 22.82 -12.58 43.12
N ARG A 33 23.32 -13.82 42.98
CA ARG A 33 24.20 -14.21 41.86
C ARG A 33 23.48 -14.19 40.51
N GLN A 34 22.21 -14.56 40.45
CA GLN A 34 21.45 -14.59 39.20
C GLN A 34 20.98 -13.21 38.73
N ASN A 35 20.65 -12.31 39.66
CA ASN A 35 20.32 -10.91 39.35
C ASN A 35 21.54 -10.12 38.83
N LYS A 36 22.76 -10.56 39.15
CA LYS A 36 24.02 -9.95 38.66
C LYS A 36 24.46 -10.45 37.27
N ARG A 37 23.85 -11.47 36.67
CA ARG A 37 24.26 -12.02 35.35
C ARG A 37 24.17 -11.02 34.18
N PRO A 38 23.12 -10.19 34.06
CA PRO A 38 23.06 -9.15 33.03
C PRO A 38 24.20 -8.13 33.17
N LYS A 39 24.49 -7.71 34.42
CA LYS A 39 25.62 -6.82 34.76
C LYS A 39 26.96 -7.40 34.28
N ILE A 40 27.17 -8.71 34.44
CA ILE A 40 28.41 -9.39 34.03
C ILE A 40 28.53 -9.45 32.50
N TRP A 41 27.42 -9.59 31.76
CA TRP A 41 27.46 -9.61 30.29
C TRP A 41 27.71 -8.23 29.68
N ASP A 42 27.10 -7.18 30.22
CA ASP A 42 27.30 -5.81 29.73
C ASP A 42 28.71 -5.29 30.06
N ALA A 43 29.26 -5.65 31.23
CA ALA A 43 30.63 -5.30 31.62
C ALA A 43 31.70 -5.94 30.72
N ARG A 44 31.41 -7.08 30.07
CA ARG A 44 32.35 -7.79 29.17
C ARG A 44 32.41 -7.22 27.74
N LYS A 45 31.67 -6.15 27.44
CA LYS A 45 31.60 -5.52 26.10
C LYS A 45 32.17 -4.09 26.07
N ILE A 46 33.04 -3.75 27.02
CA ILE A 46 33.68 -2.43 27.04
C ILE A 46 34.76 -2.43 25.95
N THR A 47 34.62 -1.53 24.98
CA THR A 47 35.63 -1.29 23.95
C THR A 47 36.75 -0.47 24.55
N ALA A 48 37.98 -0.95 24.46
CA ALA A 48 39.19 -0.23 24.86
C ALA A 48 40.00 0.16 23.61
N GLN A 49 40.70 1.30 23.66
CA GLN A 49 41.64 1.72 22.63
C GLN A 49 43.02 1.83 23.29
N THR A 50 43.93 0.94 22.93
CA THR A 50 45.30 0.93 23.47
C THR A 50 46.13 2.00 22.76
N SER A 51 46.17 3.22 23.31
CA SER A 51 47.13 4.25 22.88
C SER A 51 47.96 4.76 24.05
N ASP A 52 49.22 4.31 24.14
CA ASP A 52 50.20 4.67 25.17
C ASP A 52 51.10 5.84 24.73
N LYS A 53 50.53 7.01 24.42
CA LYS A 53 51.30 8.23 24.09
C LYS A 53 51.45 9.22 25.25
N ALA A 54 51.25 8.77 26.48
CA ALA A 54 51.11 9.67 27.64
C ALA A 54 52.38 9.86 28.47
N LEU A 55 53.47 9.16 28.15
CA LEU A 55 54.75 9.27 28.84
C LEU A 55 55.74 10.02 27.96
N SER A 56 56.18 11.20 28.41
CA SER A 56 57.29 11.94 27.83
C SER A 56 58.39 12.05 28.87
N ASN A 57 59.57 11.48 28.61
CA ASN A 57 60.78 11.63 29.43
C ASN A 57 60.63 11.21 30.90
N GLY A 58 59.83 10.18 31.20
CA GLY A 58 59.64 9.68 32.58
C GLY A 58 58.70 10.51 33.45
N GLU A 59 58.23 11.67 32.96
CA GLU A 59 57.22 12.49 33.62
C GLU A 59 55.83 12.21 33.03
N LEU A 60 54.83 12.09 33.91
CA LEU A 60 53.43 11.85 33.54
C LEU A 60 52.72 13.17 33.29
N ASN A 61 52.44 13.50 32.03
CA ASN A 61 51.53 14.61 31.71
C ASN A 61 50.07 14.16 31.93
N VAL A 62 49.48 14.60 33.04
CA VAL A 62 48.12 14.22 33.45
C VAL A 62 47.07 14.61 32.42
N ASP A 63 47.18 15.79 31.80
CA ASP A 63 46.22 16.25 30.78
C ASP A 63 46.28 15.37 29.52
N ALA A 64 47.50 15.07 29.03
CA ALA A 64 47.68 14.17 27.89
C ALA A 64 47.24 12.73 28.20
N PHE A 65 47.48 12.24 29.41
CA PHE A 65 47.08 10.92 29.87
C PHE A 65 45.55 10.76 29.98
N VAL A 66 44.87 11.75 30.56
CA VAL A 66 43.41 11.75 30.66
C VAL A 66 42.77 11.85 29.28
N LYS A 67 43.31 12.70 28.39
CA LYS A 67 42.84 12.80 27.00
C LYS A 67 43.04 11.49 26.23
N ALA A 68 44.18 10.81 26.39
CA ALA A 68 44.44 9.51 25.77
C ALA A 68 43.45 8.43 26.24
N ARG A 69 42.98 8.49 27.49
CA ARG A 69 42.04 7.52 28.09
C ARG A 69 40.59 7.99 28.16
N GLU A 70 40.27 9.16 27.62
CA GLU A 70 38.94 9.77 27.70
C GLU A 70 37.86 8.85 27.09
N PHE A 71 38.17 8.20 25.96
CA PHE A 71 37.27 7.25 25.31
C PHE A 71 36.95 6.05 26.22
N GLU A 72 37.96 5.51 26.90
CA GLU A 72 37.81 4.34 27.77
C GLU A 72 37.01 4.68 29.03
N ILE A 73 37.28 5.85 29.63
CA ILE A 73 36.54 6.37 30.79
C ILE A 73 35.06 6.56 30.39
N LYS A 74 34.79 7.21 29.25
CA LYS A 74 33.42 7.37 28.74
C LYS A 74 32.75 6.03 28.43
N ALA A 75 33.46 5.09 27.81
CA ALA A 75 32.95 3.75 27.51
C ALA A 75 32.60 2.96 28.80
N LEU A 76 33.44 3.08 29.84
CA LEU A 76 33.21 2.50 31.16
C LEU A 76 31.99 3.13 31.83
N GLU A 77 31.89 4.46 31.86
CA GLU A 77 30.72 5.17 32.40
C GLU A 77 29.41 4.75 31.72
N ASP A 78 29.41 4.69 30.39
CA ASP A 78 28.25 4.28 29.62
C ASP A 78 27.87 2.83 29.90
N SER A 79 28.85 1.95 30.08
CA SER A 79 28.61 0.56 30.49
C SER A 79 28.03 0.45 31.90
N ILE A 80 28.50 1.28 32.85
CA ILE A 80 27.93 1.37 34.19
C ILE A 80 26.47 1.86 34.12
N LYS A 81 26.18 2.89 33.33
CA LYS A 81 24.81 3.41 33.11
C LYS A 81 23.91 2.34 32.48
N LYS A 82 24.39 1.62 31.46
CA LYS A 82 23.65 0.52 30.78
C LYS A 82 23.36 -0.64 31.73
N SER A 83 24.34 -1.08 32.51
CA SER A 83 24.17 -2.19 33.45
C SER A 83 23.20 -1.85 34.59
N LYS A 84 23.25 -0.61 35.13
CA LYS A 84 22.24 -0.10 36.08
C LYS A 84 20.84 -0.09 35.46
N HIS A 85 20.72 0.33 34.19
CA HIS A 85 19.45 0.31 33.47
C HIS A 85 18.93 -1.12 33.20
N GLY A 86 19.81 -2.09 32.92
CA GLY A 86 19.45 -3.50 32.75
C GLY A 86 18.88 -4.16 34.02
N LEU A 87 19.30 -3.67 35.20
CA LEU A 87 18.79 -4.10 36.51
C LEU A 87 17.40 -3.53 36.81
N THR A 88 17.11 -2.30 36.41
CA THR A 88 15.82 -1.63 36.67
C THR A 88 14.74 -1.95 35.63
N THR A 89 15.13 -2.55 34.50
CA THR A 89 14.19 -2.93 33.43
C THR A 89 13.66 -4.35 33.63
N ARG A 90 12.34 -4.52 33.42
CA ARG A 90 11.70 -5.84 33.45
C ARG A 90 12.06 -6.66 32.21
N ALA A 91 12.04 -7.99 32.32
CA ALA A 91 12.36 -8.90 31.22
C ALA A 91 11.54 -8.64 29.94
N PHE A 92 10.26 -8.25 30.07
CA PHE A 92 9.42 -7.95 28.91
C PHE A 92 9.66 -6.55 28.30
N GLN A 93 10.34 -5.66 29.03
CA GLN A 93 10.73 -4.32 28.57
C GLN A 93 12.08 -4.34 27.84
N GLU A 94 12.96 -5.31 28.14
CA GLU A 94 14.24 -5.50 27.47
C GLU A 94 14.09 -5.74 25.94
N VAL A 95 12.92 -6.25 25.53
CA VAL A 95 12.58 -6.46 24.11
C VAL A 95 12.38 -5.11 23.38
N PRO A 96 12.87 -4.94 22.13
CA PRO A 96 12.65 -3.73 21.33
C PRO A 96 11.18 -3.32 21.26
N LYS A 97 10.91 -2.01 21.23
CA LYS A 97 9.55 -1.44 21.32
C LYS A 97 8.56 -2.06 20.32
N GLU A 98 9.00 -2.35 19.10
CA GLU A 98 8.17 -2.98 18.05
C GLU A 98 7.76 -4.44 18.38
N LEU A 99 8.60 -5.14 19.13
CA LEU A 99 8.39 -6.54 19.53
C LEU A 99 7.68 -6.69 20.88
N ARG A 100 7.57 -5.61 21.68
CA ARG A 100 6.86 -5.63 22.97
C ARG A 100 5.39 -6.01 22.80
N ARG A 101 4.86 -6.78 23.75
CA ARG A 101 3.45 -7.21 23.77
C ARG A 101 2.85 -6.86 25.13
N ARG A 102 1.69 -6.19 25.13
CA ARG A 102 1.00 -5.79 26.37
C ARG A 102 0.67 -6.98 27.27
N THR A 103 0.32 -8.13 26.67
CA THR A 103 -0.02 -9.35 27.41
C THR A 103 1.21 -10.05 28.03
N ALA A 104 2.43 -9.58 27.80
CA ALA A 104 3.64 -10.18 28.35
C ALA A 104 3.73 -10.05 29.88
N SER A 105 3.07 -9.06 30.48
CA SER A 105 3.03 -8.85 31.93
C SER A 105 2.34 -9.98 32.70
N HIS A 106 1.37 -10.66 32.09
CA HIS A 106 0.61 -11.76 32.71
C HIS A 106 0.74 -13.09 31.94
N ASN A 107 1.50 -13.11 30.85
CA ASN A 107 1.74 -14.32 30.05
C ASN A 107 3.19 -14.38 29.56
N VAL A 108 4.01 -15.14 30.30
CA VAL A 108 5.43 -15.39 30.03
C VAL A 108 5.68 -15.84 28.57
N ARG A 109 4.77 -16.61 27.96
CA ARG A 109 4.95 -17.16 26.60
C ARG A 109 4.99 -16.09 25.51
N LYS A 110 4.67 -14.83 25.83
CA LYS A 110 4.71 -13.68 24.91
C LYS A 110 6.07 -12.99 24.85
N VAL A 111 7.03 -13.47 25.64
CA VAL A 111 8.42 -13.02 25.66
C VAL A 111 9.31 -14.09 24.99
N PRO A 112 10.42 -13.74 24.32
CA PRO A 112 11.35 -14.72 23.73
C PRO A 112 11.83 -15.78 24.72
N LYS A 113 12.02 -17.03 24.28
CA LYS A 113 12.39 -18.18 25.14
C LYS A 113 13.55 -17.87 26.10
N ARG A 114 14.58 -17.15 25.65
CA ARG A 114 15.75 -16.75 26.47
C ARG A 114 15.38 -15.90 27.70
N LEU A 115 14.35 -15.07 27.58
CA LEU A 115 13.86 -14.16 28.64
C LEU A 115 12.69 -14.76 29.44
N GLN A 116 12.12 -15.90 29.02
CA GLN A 116 10.97 -16.50 29.69
C GLN A 116 11.26 -16.94 31.13
N ARG A 117 12.47 -17.44 31.41
CA ARG A 117 12.85 -17.83 32.79
C ARG A 117 12.85 -16.63 33.73
N ARG A 118 13.44 -15.51 33.29
CA ARG A 118 13.46 -14.23 34.02
C ARG A 118 12.04 -13.68 34.20
N ALA A 119 11.26 -13.60 33.12
CA ALA A 119 9.88 -13.13 33.17
C ALA A 119 8.98 -13.98 34.07
N LYS A 120 9.17 -15.31 34.11
CA LYS A 120 8.42 -16.20 35.02
C LYS A 120 8.73 -15.90 36.49
N ARG A 121 10.00 -15.63 36.81
CA ARG A 121 10.41 -15.25 38.16
C ARG A 121 9.82 -13.90 38.55
N GLU A 122 10.02 -12.89 37.73
CA GLU A 122 9.48 -11.54 37.96
C GLU A 122 7.95 -11.57 38.16
N MET A 123 7.24 -12.38 37.37
CA MET A 123 5.78 -12.56 37.53
C MET A 123 5.35 -13.20 38.85
N VAL A 124 6.18 -14.09 39.42
CA VAL A 124 5.94 -14.72 40.74
C VAL A 124 6.26 -13.73 41.85
N GLU A 125 7.37 -12.99 41.72
CA GLU A 125 7.75 -11.91 42.66
C GLU A 125 6.67 -10.81 42.72
N ASP A 126 6.08 -10.46 41.58
CA ASP A 126 5.01 -9.46 41.46
C ASP A 126 3.62 -10.01 41.84
N ASN A 127 3.50 -11.28 42.25
CA ASN A 127 2.22 -11.95 42.52
C ASN A 127 1.17 -11.77 41.41
N THR A 128 1.60 -11.77 40.14
CA THR A 128 0.70 -11.47 39.01
C THR A 128 -0.44 -12.50 38.90
N PRO A 129 -1.69 -12.05 38.69
CA PRO A 129 -2.82 -12.97 38.58
C PRO A 129 -2.74 -13.78 37.29
N THR A 130 -2.36 -15.05 37.41
CA THR A 130 -2.27 -15.99 36.28
C THR A 130 -3.60 -16.73 36.10
N ILE A 131 -4.47 -16.18 35.24
CA ILE A 131 -5.73 -16.86 34.89
C ILE A 131 -5.42 -18.06 33.99
N SER A 132 -5.47 -19.27 34.55
CA SER A 132 -5.37 -20.51 33.75
C SER A 132 -6.64 -20.71 32.92
N ALA A 133 -6.50 -21.22 31.70
CA ALA A 133 -7.64 -21.41 30.77
C ALA A 133 -8.73 -22.34 31.34
N ARG A 134 -8.36 -23.27 32.23
CA ARG A 134 -9.31 -24.19 32.89
C ARG A 134 -10.19 -23.51 33.94
N ARG A 135 -9.75 -22.37 34.51
CA ARG A 135 -10.51 -21.60 35.52
C ARG A 135 -11.33 -20.46 34.93
N ARG A 136 -11.36 -20.31 33.60
CA ARG A 136 -12.17 -19.27 32.94
C ARG A 136 -13.63 -19.69 32.87
N LYS A 137 -14.52 -18.97 33.56
CA LYS A 137 -15.97 -19.07 33.33
C LYS A 137 -16.26 -18.72 31.86
N PRO A 138 -17.11 -19.48 31.14
CA PRO A 138 -17.48 -19.14 29.77
C PRO A 138 -18.14 -17.76 29.74
N SER A 139 -17.72 -16.91 28.80
CA SER A 139 -18.38 -15.61 28.56
C SER A 139 -19.86 -15.83 28.23
N GLY A 140 -20.74 -14.87 28.55
CA GLY A 140 -22.19 -15.00 28.28
C GLY A 140 -22.50 -15.41 26.82
N HIS A 141 -21.80 -14.82 25.85
CA HIS A 141 -21.91 -15.24 24.44
C HIS A 141 -21.44 -16.68 24.16
N GLN A 142 -20.42 -17.15 24.88
CA GLN A 142 -19.94 -18.52 24.76
C GLN A 142 -20.92 -19.50 25.39
N ARG A 143 -21.56 -19.13 26.52
CA ARG A 143 -22.64 -19.90 27.13
C ARG A 143 -23.80 -20.07 26.16
N LEU A 144 -24.30 -18.97 25.59
CA LEU A 144 -25.36 -18.97 24.57
C LEU A 144 -25.00 -19.83 23.35
N ARG A 145 -23.75 -19.75 22.85
CA ARG A 145 -23.31 -20.60 21.74
C ARG A 145 -23.25 -22.08 22.08
N LEU A 146 -22.76 -22.42 23.27
CA LEU A 146 -22.71 -23.80 23.73
C LEU A 146 -24.12 -24.36 23.90
N GLU A 147 -25.04 -23.56 24.42
CA GLU A 147 -26.46 -23.88 24.54
C GLU A 147 -27.13 -24.05 23.18
N THR A 148 -26.88 -23.14 22.24
CA THR A 148 -27.37 -23.26 20.85
C THR A 148 -26.82 -24.52 20.18
N ALA A 149 -25.52 -24.82 20.36
CA ALA A 149 -24.89 -26.00 19.79
C ALA A 149 -25.47 -27.30 20.39
N LYS A 150 -25.71 -27.34 21.70
CA LYS A 150 -26.42 -28.44 22.36
C LYS A 150 -27.84 -28.59 21.81
N ARG A 151 -28.57 -27.49 21.64
CA ARG A 151 -29.93 -27.50 21.07
C ARG A 151 -29.93 -28.05 19.64
N LEU A 152 -28.97 -27.65 18.80
CA LEU A 152 -28.81 -28.17 17.44
C LEU A 152 -28.40 -29.64 17.41
N GLN A 153 -27.49 -30.07 18.30
CA GLN A 153 -27.13 -31.49 18.42
C GLN A 153 -28.33 -32.35 18.84
N ASN A 154 -29.13 -31.86 19.80
CA ASN A 154 -30.35 -32.54 20.24
C ASN A 154 -31.42 -32.59 19.14
N LEU A 155 -31.55 -31.55 18.32
CA LEU A 155 -32.43 -31.57 17.16
C LEU A 155 -31.95 -32.57 16.11
N SER A 156 -30.65 -32.65 15.85
CA SER A 156 -30.07 -33.62 14.92
C SER A 156 -30.23 -35.07 15.41
N SER A 157 -29.99 -35.33 16.70
CA SER A 157 -30.17 -36.67 17.27
C SER A 157 -31.64 -37.08 17.28
N ARG A 158 -32.57 -36.17 17.61
CA ARG A 158 -34.01 -36.40 17.49
C ARG A 158 -34.44 -36.69 16.05
N SER A 159 -33.94 -35.92 15.08
CA SER A 159 -34.23 -36.16 13.66
C SER A 159 -33.69 -37.51 13.17
N LYS A 160 -32.51 -37.94 13.65
CA LYS A 160 -31.95 -39.25 13.33
C LYS A 160 -32.77 -40.38 13.96
N LYS A 161 -33.15 -40.25 15.25
CA LYS A 161 -34.03 -41.21 15.93
C LYS A 161 -35.36 -41.36 15.20
N ARG A 162 -36.03 -40.25 14.87
CA ARG A 162 -37.29 -40.28 14.12
C ARG A 162 -37.15 -40.91 12.73
N SER A 163 -35.99 -40.75 12.08
CA SER A 163 -35.72 -41.42 10.80
C SER A 163 -35.44 -42.91 10.97
N GLN A 164 -34.90 -43.32 12.11
CA GLN A 164 -34.65 -44.72 12.45
C GLN A 164 -35.96 -45.41 12.85
N GLU A 165 -36.76 -44.80 13.74
CA GLU A 165 -38.11 -45.27 14.10
C GLU A 165 -39.02 -45.43 12.87
N LYS A 166 -38.90 -44.54 11.87
CA LYS A 166 -39.60 -44.70 10.58
C LYS A 166 -39.09 -45.86 9.73
N LYS A 167 -37.82 -46.23 9.85
CA LYS A 167 -37.27 -47.42 9.19
C LYS A 167 -37.71 -48.68 9.92
N ASP A 168 -37.55 -48.70 11.24
CA ASP A 168 -37.92 -49.83 12.09
C ASP A 168 -39.44 -50.10 12.02
N ALA A 169 -40.28 -49.05 11.95
CA ALA A 169 -41.72 -49.20 11.71
C ALA A 169 -42.04 -49.73 10.31
N ARG A 170 -41.21 -49.41 9.29
CA ARG A 170 -41.38 -49.94 7.94
C ARG A 170 -40.96 -51.41 7.85
N GLU A 171 -39.89 -51.79 8.55
CA GLU A 171 -39.44 -53.18 8.67
C GLU A 171 -40.44 -54.04 9.48
N ASN A 172 -41.08 -53.48 10.52
CA ASN A 172 -42.14 -54.19 11.25
C ASN A 172 -43.41 -54.40 10.40
N ILE A 173 -43.78 -53.43 9.55
CA ILE A 173 -44.91 -53.59 8.61
C ILE A 173 -44.58 -54.65 7.54
N GLU A 174 -43.32 -54.75 7.10
CA GLU A 174 -42.88 -55.79 6.16
C GLU A 174 -42.81 -57.19 6.81
N ASN A 175 -42.64 -57.30 8.12
CA ASN A 175 -42.64 -58.57 8.84
C ASN A 175 -44.04 -59.08 9.25
N GLU A 176 -45.07 -58.23 9.27
CA GLU A 176 -46.46 -58.61 9.61
C GLU A 176 -47.28 -59.12 8.42
N VAL A 177 -46.74 -59.09 7.20
CA VAL A 177 -47.39 -59.61 5.99
C VAL A 177 -46.55 -60.74 5.40
N THR A 178 -46.61 -61.91 6.02
CA THR A 178 -46.11 -63.18 5.45
C THR A 178 -47.28 -64.14 5.23
N VAL A 179 -47.85 -64.11 4.02
CA VAL A 179 -48.48 -65.27 3.37
C VAL A 179 -48.01 -65.25 1.92
N GLU A 180 -47.11 -66.18 1.57
CA GLU A 180 -46.83 -66.55 0.17
C GLU A 180 -47.88 -67.59 -0.31
N PRO A 181 -48.15 -67.65 -1.63
CA PRO A 181 -47.48 -68.68 -2.40
C PRO A 181 -46.99 -68.25 -3.81
N GLU A 182 -45.75 -68.66 -4.09
CA GLU A 182 -45.22 -69.36 -5.28
C GLU A 182 -45.25 -68.78 -6.73
N VAL A 183 -44.06 -68.32 -7.17
CA VAL A 183 -43.19 -68.62 -8.38
C VAL A 183 -43.82 -68.49 -9.82
N PRO A 184 -43.14 -67.97 -10.91
CA PRO A 184 -41.72 -68.16 -11.22
C PRO A 184 -40.87 -67.05 -11.88
N GLN A 185 -39.63 -67.01 -11.36
CA GLN A 185 -38.32 -66.93 -12.03
C GLN A 185 -38.16 -66.09 -13.32
N LYS A 186 -37.44 -64.97 -13.19
CA LYS A 186 -36.40 -64.59 -14.15
C LYS A 186 -35.12 -64.14 -13.43
N ASN A 187 -34.02 -64.77 -13.86
CA ASN A 187 -32.67 -64.64 -13.39
C ASN A 187 -32.15 -63.18 -13.35
N ALA A 188 -31.64 -62.75 -12.20
CA ALA A 188 -30.63 -61.70 -12.14
C ALA A 188 -29.66 -62.04 -11.00
N ALA A 189 -28.42 -62.35 -11.39
CA ALA A 189 -27.34 -62.81 -10.54
C ALA A 189 -26.97 -61.80 -9.44
N SER A 190 -26.54 -62.39 -8.32
CA SER A 190 -25.81 -61.81 -7.20
C SER A 190 -24.87 -60.65 -7.57
N THR A 191 -25.04 -59.51 -6.91
CA THR A 191 -23.92 -58.59 -6.66
C THR A 191 -24.14 -57.91 -5.31
N GLU A 192 -23.21 -58.18 -4.39
CA GLU A 192 -23.05 -57.49 -3.10
C GLU A 192 -23.17 -55.96 -3.24
N PRO A 193 -23.65 -55.24 -2.22
CA PRO A 193 -23.71 -53.78 -2.26
C PRO A 193 -22.29 -53.20 -2.20
N LYS A 194 -21.66 -53.07 -3.37
CA LYS A 194 -20.52 -52.16 -3.55
C LYS A 194 -21.00 -50.78 -3.13
N ILE A 195 -20.34 -50.23 -2.11
CA ILE A 195 -20.36 -48.79 -1.81
C ILE A 195 -19.75 -48.08 -3.02
N VAL A 196 -20.59 -47.81 -4.03
CA VAL A 196 -20.24 -46.97 -5.16
C VAL A 196 -20.18 -45.55 -4.61
N ALA A 197 -18.97 -45.02 -4.46
CA ALA A 197 -18.74 -43.60 -4.24
C ALA A 197 -19.63 -42.80 -5.21
N PRO A 198 -20.27 -41.70 -4.76
CA PRO A 198 -21.27 -41.00 -5.57
C PRO A 198 -20.66 -40.66 -6.92
N ALA A 199 -21.25 -41.21 -7.99
CA ALA A 199 -20.86 -40.93 -9.35
C ALA A 199 -20.80 -39.40 -9.51
N VAL A 200 -19.60 -38.88 -9.72
CA VAL A 200 -19.37 -37.47 -9.99
C VAL A 200 -20.01 -37.22 -11.34
N VAL A 201 -21.28 -36.81 -11.34
CA VAL A 201 -21.95 -36.30 -12.54
C VAL A 201 -21.00 -35.28 -13.13
N ALA A 202 -20.43 -35.58 -14.29
CA ALA A 202 -19.52 -34.71 -15.00
C ALA A 202 -20.35 -33.55 -15.56
N VAL A 203 -20.77 -32.63 -14.69
CA VAL A 203 -21.47 -31.41 -15.06
C VAL A 203 -20.57 -30.70 -16.05
N ARG A 204 -21.07 -30.48 -17.27
CA ARG A 204 -20.36 -29.73 -18.31
C ARG A 204 -19.83 -28.45 -17.69
N LYS A 205 -18.52 -28.21 -17.80
CA LYS A 205 -17.88 -27.00 -17.24
C LYS A 205 -18.62 -25.78 -17.80
N ALA A 206 -19.25 -24.98 -16.93
CA ALA A 206 -20.00 -23.82 -17.35
C ALA A 206 -19.13 -22.90 -18.22
N LYS A 207 -19.58 -22.61 -19.44
CA LYS A 207 -18.93 -21.63 -20.32
C LYS A 207 -18.96 -20.28 -19.62
N VAL A 208 -17.81 -19.65 -19.50
CA VAL A 208 -17.71 -18.38 -18.79
C VAL A 208 -18.20 -17.27 -19.71
N LYS A 209 -19.11 -16.44 -19.17
CA LYS A 209 -19.67 -15.29 -19.88
C LYS A 209 -18.54 -14.26 -20.08
N LYS A 210 -18.02 -14.18 -21.30
CA LYS A 210 -17.07 -13.14 -21.71
C LYS A 210 -17.79 -11.78 -21.79
N SER A 211 -17.07 -10.69 -21.57
CA SER A 211 -17.57 -9.30 -21.60
C SER A 211 -18.65 -8.95 -20.55
N LYS A 212 -18.74 -9.71 -19.45
CA LYS A 212 -19.57 -9.39 -18.28
C LYS A 212 -18.70 -9.13 -17.05
N LEU A 213 -19.10 -8.16 -16.22
CA LEU A 213 -18.47 -7.92 -14.92
C LEU A 213 -18.53 -9.16 -14.05
N LYS A 214 -17.41 -9.48 -13.41
CA LYS A 214 -17.30 -10.63 -12.55
C LYS A 214 -17.78 -10.30 -11.14
N GLU A 215 -18.45 -11.26 -10.49
CA GLU A 215 -18.83 -11.16 -9.08
C GLU A 215 -17.72 -11.68 -8.15
N PRO A 216 -17.61 -11.13 -6.93
CA PRO A 216 -16.63 -11.61 -5.96
C PRO A 216 -16.90 -13.08 -5.58
N PRO A 217 -15.84 -13.85 -5.24
CA PRO A 217 -16.00 -15.24 -4.86
C PRO A 217 -16.83 -15.38 -3.60
N LEU A 218 -17.72 -16.39 -3.57
CA LEU A 218 -18.57 -16.65 -2.42
C LEU A 218 -17.74 -16.93 -1.17
N PRO A 219 -17.81 -16.08 -0.13
CA PRO A 219 -17.04 -16.31 1.08
C PRO A 219 -17.65 -17.46 1.90
N PRO A 220 -16.87 -18.06 2.81
CA PRO A 220 -17.38 -19.04 3.77
C PRO A 220 -18.60 -18.49 4.51
N ALA A 221 -19.58 -19.35 4.82
CA ALA A 221 -20.88 -18.94 5.39
C ALA A 221 -20.77 -17.98 6.58
N LYS A 222 -19.80 -18.21 7.48
CA LYS A 222 -19.50 -17.36 8.65
C LYS A 222 -19.18 -15.90 8.30
N PHE A 223 -18.62 -15.65 7.12
CA PHE A 223 -18.18 -14.32 6.69
C PHE A 223 -19.13 -13.66 5.67
N ARG A 224 -20.12 -14.37 5.14
CA ARG A 224 -21.08 -13.85 4.14
C ARG A 224 -21.75 -12.57 4.62
N LYS A 225 -22.38 -12.58 5.80
CA LYS A 225 -23.05 -11.40 6.38
C LYS A 225 -22.11 -10.20 6.60
N ARG A 226 -20.80 -10.44 6.72
CA ARG A 226 -19.79 -9.37 6.95
C ARG A 226 -19.26 -8.74 5.66
N GLN A 227 -19.57 -9.35 4.51
CA GLN A 227 -19.07 -8.97 3.19
C GLN A 227 -20.20 -8.53 2.24
N ILE A 228 -21.37 -8.17 2.77
CA ILE A 228 -22.52 -7.75 1.95
C ILE A 228 -22.18 -6.50 1.12
N HIS A 229 -21.66 -5.45 1.77
CA HIS A 229 -21.34 -4.19 1.10
C HIS A 229 -19.89 -4.11 0.62
N LYS A 230 -19.04 -5.07 1.01
CA LYS A 230 -17.58 -4.97 0.81
C LYS A 230 -16.93 -6.32 0.55
N THR A 231 -16.00 -6.33 -0.39
CA THR A 231 -15.16 -7.51 -0.65
C THR A 231 -13.91 -7.48 0.23
N TRP A 232 -13.56 -8.63 0.80
CA TRP A 232 -12.31 -8.78 1.55
C TRP A 232 -11.16 -9.11 0.61
N LEU A 233 -10.04 -8.40 0.78
CA LEU A 233 -8.75 -8.79 0.21
C LEU A 233 -8.35 -10.19 0.68
N PRO A 234 -7.52 -10.92 -0.09
CA PRO A 234 -7.06 -12.26 0.31
C PRO A 234 -6.34 -12.24 1.67
N THR A 235 -5.67 -11.14 2.00
CA THR A 235 -4.94 -10.95 3.27
C THR A 235 -5.76 -10.21 4.34
N HIS A 236 -7.07 -10.01 4.16
CA HIS A 236 -7.89 -9.16 5.05
C HIS A 236 -7.77 -9.52 6.54
N MET A 237 -7.68 -10.81 6.88
CA MET A 237 -7.49 -11.26 8.27
C MET A 237 -6.14 -10.86 8.87
N PHE A 238 -5.11 -10.68 8.04
CA PHE A 238 -3.82 -10.17 8.49
C PHE A 238 -3.91 -8.67 8.80
N HIS A 239 -4.46 -7.89 7.88
CA HIS A 239 -4.58 -6.44 7.99
C HIS A 239 -5.57 -6.01 9.07
N ALA A 240 -6.76 -6.61 9.15
CA ALA A 240 -7.76 -6.27 10.17
C ALA A 240 -7.27 -6.47 11.62
N LYS A 241 -6.17 -7.22 11.82
CA LYS A 241 -5.53 -7.43 13.14
C LYS A 241 -4.37 -6.46 13.44
N ARG A 242 -3.91 -5.70 12.44
CA ARG A 242 -2.65 -4.93 12.49
C ARG A 242 -2.75 -3.51 11.92
N ALA A 243 -3.85 -3.21 11.24
CA ALA A 243 -4.10 -1.95 10.56
C ALA A 243 -5.52 -1.47 10.88
N THR A 244 -5.71 -0.16 10.81
CA THR A 244 -7.02 0.46 10.74
C THR A 244 -7.59 0.22 9.34
N MET A 245 -8.76 -0.39 9.27
CA MET A 245 -9.44 -0.72 8.01
C MET A 245 -10.47 0.36 7.65
N THR A 246 -10.90 0.39 6.39
CA THR A 246 -12.06 1.20 5.97
C THR A 246 -13.33 0.85 6.76
N PRO A 247 -14.21 1.84 7.02
CA PRO A 247 -15.49 1.60 7.68
C PRO A 247 -16.32 0.54 6.91
N PRO A 248 -17.10 -0.31 7.60
CA PRO A 248 -17.84 -1.38 6.91
C PRO A 248 -18.91 -0.93 5.92
N LYS A 249 -19.54 0.23 6.15
CA LYS A 249 -20.59 0.79 5.28
C LYS A 249 -20.03 1.66 4.15
N GLU A 250 -18.80 2.14 4.30
CA GLU A 250 -18.12 3.02 3.35
C GLU A 250 -16.80 2.37 2.89
N PRO A 251 -16.87 1.27 2.11
CA PRO A 251 -15.68 0.63 1.60
C PRO A 251 -15.07 1.46 0.46
N LEU A 252 -13.75 1.62 0.50
CA LEU A 252 -13.02 2.25 -0.60
C LEU A 252 -13.02 1.31 -1.81
N TRP A 253 -13.55 1.78 -2.94
CA TRP A 253 -13.65 1.03 -4.20
C TRP A 253 -14.31 -0.35 -4.06
N ARG A 254 -15.31 -0.47 -3.16
CA ARG A 254 -16.00 -1.73 -2.80
C ARG A 254 -15.12 -2.78 -2.09
N PHE A 255 -13.90 -2.43 -1.70
CA PHE A 255 -13.00 -3.30 -0.93
C PHE A 255 -12.83 -2.84 0.53
N ALA A 256 -12.57 -3.79 1.41
CA ALA A 256 -12.14 -3.52 2.77
C ALA A 256 -10.61 -3.33 2.82
N LEU A 257 -10.14 -2.09 2.65
CA LEU A 257 -8.72 -1.77 2.51
C LEU A 257 -8.06 -1.32 3.84
N PRO A 258 -6.76 -1.62 4.04
CA PRO A 258 -5.99 -1.07 5.15
C PRO A 258 -5.63 0.39 4.89
N LEU A 259 -6.06 1.29 5.80
CA LEU A 259 -5.75 2.73 5.70
C LEU A 259 -4.35 3.04 6.21
N THR A 260 -4.01 2.57 7.42
CA THR A 260 -2.70 2.76 8.05
C THR A 260 -2.47 1.67 9.10
N PRO A 261 -1.23 1.19 9.33
CA PRO A 261 -0.89 0.31 10.43
C PRO A 261 -1.22 0.92 11.80
N THR A 262 -1.47 0.10 12.82
CA THR A 262 -1.75 0.61 14.18
C THR A 262 -0.53 1.24 14.84
N ILE A 263 0.68 0.96 14.33
CA ILE A 263 1.94 1.52 14.82
C ILE A 263 2.19 2.82 14.06
N LYS A 264 2.52 3.89 14.78
CA LYS A 264 2.97 5.15 14.17
C LYS A 264 4.24 4.89 13.36
N ASN A 265 4.15 4.99 12.05
CA ASN A 265 5.20 4.59 11.13
C ASN A 265 5.62 5.68 10.13
N TYR A 266 5.04 6.88 10.11
CA TYR A 266 5.35 7.95 9.13
C TYR A 266 6.86 8.11 8.83
N ARG A 267 7.68 8.43 9.85
CA ARG A 267 9.15 8.55 9.70
C ARG A 267 9.84 7.22 9.40
N SER A 268 9.29 6.10 9.88
CA SER A 268 9.84 4.78 9.60
C SER A 268 9.58 4.37 8.16
N THR A 269 8.43 4.71 7.58
CA THR A 269 8.07 4.45 6.19
C THR A 269 9.05 5.16 5.27
N HIS A 270 9.29 6.46 5.51
CA HIS A 270 10.31 7.23 4.79
C HIS A 270 11.67 6.53 4.84
N ARG A 271 12.22 6.27 6.05
CA ARG A 271 13.54 5.63 6.22
C ARG A 271 13.64 4.25 5.55
N VAL A 272 12.59 3.44 5.64
CA VAL A 272 12.58 2.08 5.09
C VAL A 272 12.44 2.08 3.57
N SER A 273 11.68 3.05 3.03
CA SER A 273 11.51 3.23 1.59
C SER A 273 12.76 3.79 0.92
N THR A 274 13.47 4.73 1.57
CA THR A 274 14.57 5.47 0.93
C THR A 274 15.96 4.98 1.32
N GLN A 275 16.19 4.66 2.61
CA GLN A 275 17.53 4.39 3.12
C GLN A 275 17.82 2.90 3.25
N ARG A 276 17.08 2.19 4.12
CA ARG A 276 17.37 0.78 4.46
C ARG A 276 16.09 0.02 4.76
N GLY A 277 15.84 -1.03 3.98
CA GLY A 277 14.76 -1.98 4.18
C GLY A 277 13.78 -2.07 3.01
N ALA A 278 12.56 -2.55 3.28
CA ALA A 278 11.50 -2.66 2.30
C ALA A 278 10.11 -2.49 2.94
N VAL A 279 9.19 -1.88 2.19
CA VAL A 279 7.77 -1.78 2.52
C VAL A 279 6.95 -2.54 1.48
N ALA A 280 5.94 -3.29 1.90
CA ALA A 280 5.04 -4.02 1.01
C ALA A 280 3.58 -3.60 1.19
N TRP A 281 2.80 -3.74 0.12
CA TRP A 281 1.37 -3.48 0.10
C TRP A 281 0.59 -4.61 -0.59
N ASP A 282 -0.57 -4.97 -0.03
CA ASP A 282 -1.54 -5.81 -0.73
C ASP A 282 -2.33 -4.93 -1.72
N MET A 283 -1.99 -5.08 -3.00
CA MET A 283 -2.57 -4.35 -4.12
C MET A 283 -3.59 -5.19 -4.88
N SER A 284 -4.12 -6.26 -4.28
CA SER A 284 -5.08 -7.15 -4.94
C SER A 284 -6.38 -6.45 -5.36
N TYR A 285 -6.66 -5.24 -4.87
CA TYR A 285 -7.78 -4.43 -5.34
C TYR A 285 -7.56 -3.80 -6.73
N MET A 286 -6.34 -3.81 -7.26
CA MET A 286 -6.05 -3.34 -8.62
C MET A 286 -6.74 -4.24 -9.63
N ALA A 287 -7.50 -3.63 -10.54
CA ALA A 287 -8.30 -4.38 -11.49
C ALA A 287 -7.45 -4.85 -12.67
N THR A 288 -7.64 -6.11 -13.06
CA THR A 288 -7.00 -6.68 -14.25
C THR A 288 -8.07 -7.07 -15.27
N ILE A 289 -7.91 -6.59 -16.49
CA ILE A 289 -8.75 -6.92 -17.65
C ILE A 289 -7.91 -7.76 -18.60
N SER A 290 -8.45 -8.89 -19.04
CA SER A 290 -7.83 -9.73 -20.07
C SER A 290 -8.42 -9.43 -21.43
N LEU A 291 -7.56 -9.24 -22.42
CA LEU A 291 -7.90 -9.15 -23.84
C LEU A 291 -7.42 -10.40 -24.54
N GLU A 292 -8.24 -10.95 -25.44
CA GLU A 292 -7.89 -12.12 -26.25
C GLU A 292 -8.46 -11.94 -27.68
N GLY A 293 -7.58 -11.92 -28.68
CA GLY A 293 -7.93 -11.64 -30.08
C GLY A 293 -6.70 -11.60 -30.99
N PRO A 294 -6.88 -11.38 -32.30
CA PRO A 294 -5.77 -11.16 -33.23
C PRO A 294 -4.99 -9.90 -32.85
N GLU A 295 -3.67 -9.94 -33.06
CA GLU A 295 -2.77 -8.87 -32.61
C GLU A 295 -3.18 -7.49 -33.13
N LYS A 296 -3.39 -7.34 -34.44
CA LYS A 296 -3.81 -6.08 -35.07
C LYS A 296 -5.07 -5.47 -34.44
N SER A 297 -6.04 -6.32 -34.05
CA SER A 297 -7.28 -5.86 -33.42
C SER A 297 -7.07 -5.38 -31.99
N ILE A 298 -6.16 -6.02 -31.24
CA ILE A 298 -5.76 -5.57 -29.90
C ILE A 298 -4.93 -4.28 -30.02
N GLU A 299 -4.01 -4.17 -30.98
CA GLU A 299 -3.27 -2.93 -31.25
C GLU A 299 -4.22 -1.77 -31.57
N GLY A 300 -5.21 -1.99 -32.46
CA GLY A 300 -6.22 -0.98 -32.78
C GLY A 300 -7.05 -0.55 -31.57
N LEU A 301 -7.39 -1.48 -30.67
CA LEU A 301 -8.07 -1.19 -29.41
C LEU A 301 -7.19 -0.34 -28.48
N LEU A 302 -5.91 -0.69 -28.32
CA LEU A 302 -4.98 0.03 -27.45
C LEU A 302 -4.67 1.44 -28.00
N LYS A 303 -4.48 1.58 -29.32
CA LYS A 303 -4.34 2.89 -29.99
C LYS A 303 -5.57 3.77 -29.77
N ALA A 304 -6.77 3.20 -29.88
CA ALA A 304 -8.01 3.93 -29.62
C ALA A 304 -8.14 4.44 -28.18
N LEU A 305 -7.52 3.75 -27.21
CA LEU A 305 -7.43 4.16 -25.80
C LEU A 305 -6.28 5.14 -25.50
N GLY A 306 -5.55 5.59 -26.53
CA GLY A 306 -4.44 6.55 -26.38
C GLY A 306 -3.10 5.93 -25.96
N VAL A 307 -2.93 4.60 -26.06
CA VAL A 307 -1.63 3.96 -25.82
C VAL A 307 -0.63 4.42 -26.88
N GLY A 308 0.38 5.17 -26.46
CA GLY A 308 1.39 5.76 -27.34
C GLY A 308 1.08 7.20 -27.81
N ALA A 309 -0.07 7.79 -27.43
CA ALA A 309 -0.44 9.14 -27.88
C ALA A 309 0.37 10.28 -27.24
N GLY A 310 0.97 10.06 -26.06
CA GLY A 310 1.71 11.08 -25.29
C GLY A 310 3.22 11.16 -25.53
N GLY A 311 3.77 10.36 -26.46
CA GLY A 311 5.15 10.44 -26.95
C GLY A 311 5.16 10.35 -28.47
N ASP A 312 6.31 10.09 -29.11
CA ASP A 312 6.33 9.81 -30.55
C ASP A 312 5.40 8.62 -30.84
N PRO A 313 4.25 8.82 -31.51
CA PRO A 313 3.23 7.78 -31.67
C PRO A 313 3.77 6.55 -32.41
N GLU A 314 4.76 6.79 -33.27
CA GLU A 314 5.49 5.75 -33.98
C GLU A 314 6.46 5.01 -33.06
N GLY A 315 7.04 5.64 -32.03
CA GLY A 315 8.10 5.04 -31.21
C GLY A 315 7.70 3.72 -30.52
N ILE A 316 6.50 3.66 -29.92
CA ILE A 316 6.06 2.45 -29.20
C ILE A 316 5.44 1.39 -30.12
N TRP A 317 4.88 1.81 -31.25
CA TRP A 317 4.28 0.92 -32.24
C TRP A 317 5.26 0.54 -33.36
N SER A 318 6.50 1.04 -33.32
CA SER A 318 7.61 0.68 -34.21
C SER A 318 8.68 -0.16 -33.49
N ARG A 319 9.91 -0.19 -34.01
CA ARG A 319 11.02 -1.02 -33.54
C ARG A 319 11.34 -0.85 -32.03
N PRO A 320 11.37 0.37 -31.45
CA PRO A 320 11.68 0.57 -30.03
C PRO A 320 10.69 -0.14 -29.08
N GLY A 321 9.40 -0.20 -29.43
CA GLY A 321 8.39 -0.92 -28.66
C GLY A 321 8.27 -2.42 -28.95
N SER A 322 9.14 -2.99 -29.80
CA SER A 322 9.12 -4.42 -30.12
C SER A 322 9.26 -5.31 -28.87
N LYS A 323 10.10 -4.94 -27.90
CA LYS A 323 10.26 -5.70 -26.64
C LYS A 323 8.95 -5.77 -25.82
N TRP A 324 8.20 -4.67 -25.80
CA TRP A 324 6.89 -4.63 -25.14
C TRP A 324 5.86 -5.49 -25.86
N ARG A 325 5.78 -5.40 -27.19
CA ARG A 325 4.88 -6.25 -28.00
C ARG A 325 5.23 -7.73 -27.88
N ARG A 326 6.51 -8.10 -27.79
CA ARG A 326 6.93 -9.48 -27.51
C ARG A 326 6.58 -9.97 -26.09
N GLY A 327 6.09 -9.11 -25.20
CA GLY A 327 5.68 -9.49 -23.85
C GLY A 327 6.81 -9.57 -22.82
N THR A 328 8.02 -9.09 -23.14
CA THR A 328 9.15 -9.05 -22.18
C THR A 328 9.25 -7.74 -21.40
N ARG A 329 8.44 -6.76 -21.78
CA ARG A 329 8.32 -5.47 -21.10
C ARG A 329 6.87 -5.12 -20.80
N THR A 330 6.67 -4.28 -19.79
CA THR A 330 5.40 -3.61 -19.50
C THR A 330 5.41 -2.20 -20.09
N TRP A 331 4.23 -1.74 -20.48
CA TRP A 331 3.97 -0.33 -20.75
C TRP A 331 3.22 0.26 -19.57
N GLU A 332 3.60 1.46 -19.16
CA GLU A 332 2.94 2.22 -18.11
C GLU A 332 2.62 3.61 -18.65
N GLY A 333 1.37 4.03 -18.50
CA GLY A 333 0.94 5.33 -19.00
C GLY A 333 -0.54 5.57 -18.75
N TRP A 334 -1.04 6.67 -19.30
CA TRP A 334 -2.44 7.09 -19.17
C TRP A 334 -3.30 6.49 -20.27
N LEU A 335 -4.50 6.02 -19.89
CA LEU A 335 -5.55 5.63 -20.83
C LEU A 335 -6.61 6.72 -20.91
N TYR A 336 -7.19 6.87 -22.10
CA TYR A 336 -8.16 7.90 -22.44
C TYR A 336 -9.44 7.26 -22.96
N GLN A 337 -10.51 8.06 -22.98
CA GLN A 337 -11.69 7.70 -23.73
C GLN A 337 -11.37 7.65 -25.25
N ARG A 338 -12.19 6.92 -26.00
CA ARG A 338 -11.95 6.64 -27.42
C ARG A 338 -11.74 7.94 -28.20
N GLN A 339 -10.55 8.11 -28.78
CA GLN A 339 -10.20 9.23 -29.67
C GLN A 339 -10.37 10.63 -29.04
N THR A 340 -10.33 10.73 -27.71
CA THR A 340 -10.48 12.01 -26.98
C THR A 340 -9.17 12.50 -26.35
N TYR A 341 -8.02 11.95 -26.78
CA TYR A 341 -6.72 12.43 -26.35
C TYR A 341 -6.51 13.86 -26.88
N PRO A 342 -6.08 14.84 -26.05
CA PRO A 342 -5.59 14.70 -24.67
C PRO A 342 -6.61 14.99 -23.54
N ALA A 343 -7.82 15.45 -23.84
CA ALA A 343 -8.72 16.06 -22.87
C ALA A 343 -9.35 15.08 -21.84
N HIS A 344 -9.80 13.91 -22.29
CA HIS A 344 -10.59 13.00 -21.44
C HIS A 344 -9.80 11.76 -21.00
N GLY A 345 -8.91 11.96 -20.02
CA GLY A 345 -8.20 10.89 -19.33
C GLY A 345 -9.14 10.01 -18.49
N ILE A 346 -8.80 8.73 -18.32
CA ILE A 346 -9.55 7.79 -17.46
C ILE A 346 -8.72 7.48 -16.21
N ALA A 347 -7.57 6.86 -16.39
CA ALA A 347 -6.71 6.39 -15.30
C ALA A 347 -5.32 6.01 -15.81
N PRO A 348 -4.30 6.02 -14.93
CA PRO A 348 -3.04 5.37 -15.21
C PRO A 348 -3.24 3.85 -15.25
N ALA A 349 -2.58 3.19 -16.22
CA ALA A 349 -2.66 1.75 -16.42
C ALA A 349 -1.31 1.15 -16.81
N THR A 350 -1.18 -0.14 -16.50
CA THR A 350 -0.07 -0.98 -16.95
C THR A 350 -0.58 -1.99 -17.97
N VAL A 351 0.01 -2.03 -19.16
CA VAL A 351 -0.35 -2.97 -20.23
C VAL A 351 0.80 -3.95 -20.48
N MET A 352 0.49 -5.23 -20.49
CA MET A 352 1.46 -6.31 -20.70
C MET A 352 0.92 -7.33 -21.71
N TRP A 353 1.76 -7.68 -22.67
CA TRP A 353 1.49 -8.74 -23.64
C TRP A 353 1.91 -10.10 -23.09
N CYS A 354 1.19 -11.15 -23.45
CA CYS A 354 1.67 -12.51 -23.29
C CYS A 354 2.77 -12.75 -24.34
N ALA A 355 3.92 -13.28 -23.91
CA ALA A 355 4.96 -13.69 -24.84
C ALA A 355 4.45 -14.79 -25.79
N GLU A 356 4.99 -14.81 -27.01
CA GLU A 356 4.69 -15.83 -28.01
C GLU A 356 5.50 -17.09 -27.75
N GLU A 357 4.93 -18.25 -28.11
CA GLU A 357 5.69 -19.50 -28.16
C GLU A 357 6.63 -19.46 -29.36
N THR A 358 7.91 -19.79 -29.15
CA THR A 358 8.92 -19.87 -30.23
C THR A 358 8.53 -20.87 -31.33
N ALA A 359 7.71 -21.88 -31.02
CA ALA A 359 7.15 -22.83 -31.98
C ALA A 359 6.25 -22.18 -33.05
N ASP A 360 5.56 -21.07 -32.73
CA ASP A 360 4.73 -20.34 -33.68
C ASP A 360 5.57 -19.45 -34.62
N ILE A 361 6.78 -19.05 -34.22
CA ILE A 361 7.70 -18.26 -35.05
C ILE A 361 8.35 -19.16 -36.12
N VAL A 362 8.77 -20.36 -35.75
CA VAL A 362 9.41 -21.33 -36.67
C VAL A 362 8.41 -21.86 -37.69
N SER A 363 7.17 -22.15 -37.28
CA SER A 363 6.10 -22.60 -38.19
C SER A 363 5.60 -21.51 -39.15
N GLN A 364 5.85 -20.23 -38.84
CA GLN A 364 5.60 -19.11 -39.77
C GLN A 364 6.73 -18.92 -40.80
N ALA A 365 7.96 -19.29 -40.47
CA ALA A 365 9.11 -19.17 -41.36
C ALA A 365 9.27 -20.34 -42.35
N SER A 366 8.81 -21.55 -42.00
CA SER A 366 9.06 -22.76 -42.81
C SER A 366 7.91 -23.21 -43.73
N ASN A 367 6.70 -22.66 -43.61
CA ASN A 367 5.55 -23.10 -44.42
C ASN A 367 5.18 -22.11 -45.52
N GLY A 368 6.00 -22.16 -46.57
CA GLY A 368 5.77 -21.54 -47.87
C GLY A 368 5.15 -22.50 -48.89
N THR A 369 4.17 -23.34 -48.53
CA THR A 369 3.22 -23.98 -49.47
C THR A 369 2.23 -24.86 -48.68
N ALA A 370 0.92 -24.58 -48.82
CA ALA A 370 -0.23 -25.50 -48.71
C ALA A 370 -1.49 -24.77 -48.19
N ASN A 371 -2.56 -24.93 -48.97
CA ASN A 371 -3.82 -24.20 -48.91
C ASN A 371 -4.76 -24.70 -47.78
N THR A 372 -4.41 -24.42 -46.52
CA THR A 372 -5.34 -24.53 -45.39
C THR A 372 -5.57 -23.15 -44.79
N LYS A 373 -6.84 -22.76 -44.54
CA LYS A 373 -7.22 -21.45 -43.96
C LYS A 373 -6.46 -21.22 -42.65
N LYS A 374 -5.28 -20.57 -42.70
CA LYS A 374 -4.43 -20.24 -41.54
C LYS A 374 -5.25 -19.37 -40.58
N LYS A 375 -5.73 -19.96 -39.47
CA LYS A 375 -6.34 -19.20 -38.37
C LYS A 375 -5.27 -18.27 -37.81
N THR A 376 -5.51 -16.96 -37.88
CA THR A 376 -4.59 -15.96 -37.31
C THR A 376 -4.36 -16.26 -35.81
N PRO A 377 -3.11 -16.29 -35.33
CA PRO A 377 -2.82 -16.58 -33.93
C PRO A 377 -3.49 -15.56 -33.01
N ARG A 378 -4.13 -16.04 -31.94
CA ARG A 378 -4.82 -15.18 -30.97
C ARG A 378 -3.87 -14.87 -29.82
N ARG A 379 -3.51 -13.61 -29.67
CA ARG A 379 -2.68 -13.14 -28.56
C ARG A 379 -3.54 -12.76 -27.35
N LYS A 380 -2.91 -12.77 -26.19
CA LYS A 380 -3.50 -12.30 -24.93
C LYS A 380 -2.72 -11.10 -24.40
N ALA A 381 -3.44 -10.13 -23.83
CA ALA A 381 -2.85 -9.00 -23.14
C ALA A 381 -3.62 -8.70 -21.85
N PHE A 382 -2.92 -8.20 -20.83
CA PHE A 382 -3.54 -7.71 -19.61
C PHE A 382 -3.45 -6.19 -19.55
N ILE A 383 -4.57 -5.56 -19.17
CA ILE A 383 -4.63 -4.16 -18.77
C ILE A 383 -4.87 -4.13 -17.27
N ARG A 384 -3.95 -3.53 -16.52
CA ARG A 384 -4.08 -3.31 -15.08
C ARG A 384 -4.37 -1.86 -14.81
N VAL A 385 -5.43 -1.59 -14.06
CA VAL A 385 -5.90 -0.23 -13.77
C VAL A 385 -6.31 -0.10 -12.32
N HIS A 386 -6.19 1.10 -11.78
CA HIS A 386 -6.71 1.44 -10.47
C HIS A 386 -8.26 1.33 -10.44
N PRO A 387 -8.88 0.79 -9.37
CA PRO A 387 -10.32 0.50 -9.38
C PRO A 387 -11.22 1.74 -9.48
N ALA A 388 -10.73 2.93 -9.12
CA ALA A 388 -11.48 4.19 -9.28
C ALA A 388 -11.85 4.47 -10.75
N GLY A 389 -10.93 4.24 -11.69
CA GLY A 389 -11.19 4.39 -13.13
C GLY A 389 -11.63 3.11 -13.83
N PHE A 390 -11.77 1.99 -13.10
CA PHE A 390 -12.03 0.68 -13.71
C PHE A 390 -13.37 0.60 -14.44
N LEU A 391 -14.45 1.12 -13.85
CA LEU A 391 -15.79 0.99 -14.45
C LEU A 391 -15.88 1.74 -15.78
N GLN A 392 -15.38 2.98 -15.79
CA GLN A 392 -15.30 3.80 -17.01
C GLN A 392 -14.44 3.12 -18.08
N LEU A 393 -13.25 2.60 -17.70
CA LEU A 393 -12.39 1.88 -18.64
C LEU A 393 -13.07 0.60 -19.17
N TRP A 394 -13.72 -0.16 -18.30
CA TRP A 394 -14.40 -1.41 -18.67
C TRP A 394 -15.47 -1.19 -19.73
N GLU A 395 -16.31 -0.16 -19.57
CA GLU A 395 -17.34 0.21 -20.54
C GLU A 395 -16.73 0.59 -21.89
N GLN A 396 -15.65 1.38 -21.89
CA GLN A 396 -14.95 1.78 -23.11
C GLN A 396 -14.28 0.58 -23.81
N VAL A 397 -13.58 -0.28 -23.06
CA VAL A 397 -12.91 -1.47 -23.59
C VAL A 397 -13.92 -2.45 -24.19
N VAL A 398 -15.06 -2.69 -23.52
CA VAL A 398 -16.12 -3.55 -24.06
C VAL A 398 -16.75 -2.96 -25.31
N ARG A 399 -16.96 -1.64 -25.35
CA ARG A 399 -17.49 -0.93 -26.53
C ARG A 399 -16.52 -1.02 -27.71
N ILE A 400 -15.26 -0.68 -27.52
CA ILE A 400 -14.22 -0.74 -28.58
C ILE A 400 -13.99 -2.18 -29.04
N GLY A 401 -13.95 -3.14 -28.11
CA GLY A 401 -13.74 -4.56 -28.43
C GLY A 401 -14.81 -5.17 -29.33
N LYS A 402 -16.05 -4.67 -29.25
CA LYS A 402 -17.16 -5.04 -30.17
C LYS A 402 -17.06 -4.39 -31.55
N ILE A 403 -16.48 -3.19 -31.61
CA ILE A 403 -16.37 -2.39 -32.85
C ILE A 403 -15.21 -2.88 -33.72
N GLN A 404 -14.12 -3.34 -33.10
CA GLN A 404 -12.99 -3.91 -33.82
C GLN A 404 -13.40 -5.18 -34.60
N LYS A 405 -12.97 -5.28 -35.85
CA LYS A 405 -13.15 -6.48 -36.69
C LYS A 405 -11.78 -7.06 -37.01
N PRO A 406 -11.48 -8.33 -36.69
CA PRO A 406 -12.26 -9.27 -35.84
C PRO A 406 -12.38 -8.82 -34.37
N SER A 407 -13.46 -9.24 -33.70
CA SER A 407 -13.79 -8.80 -32.35
C SER A 407 -12.78 -9.27 -31.30
N VAL A 408 -12.44 -8.38 -30.36
CA VAL A 408 -11.57 -8.69 -29.22
C VAL A 408 -12.44 -9.17 -28.06
N THR A 409 -12.12 -10.35 -27.52
CA THR A 409 -12.82 -10.88 -26.34
C THR A 409 -12.23 -10.31 -25.05
N VAL A 410 -13.09 -9.88 -24.14
CA VAL A 410 -12.71 -9.19 -22.89
C VAL A 410 -13.15 -10.00 -21.67
N GLU A 411 -12.30 -10.17 -20.67
CA GLU A 411 -12.62 -10.86 -19.40
C GLU A 411 -12.19 -10.04 -18.18
N ASP A 412 -13.05 -9.97 -17.16
CA ASP A 412 -12.78 -9.33 -15.86
C ASP A 412 -12.07 -10.33 -14.91
N LEU A 413 -10.82 -10.02 -14.54
CA LEU A 413 -9.98 -10.86 -13.68
C LEU A 413 -9.76 -10.29 -12.27
N ARG A 414 -10.54 -9.28 -11.83
CA ARG A 414 -10.41 -8.63 -10.50
C ARG A 414 -10.32 -9.59 -9.33
N PHE A 415 -11.02 -10.71 -9.38
CA PHE A 415 -11.06 -11.71 -8.29
C PHE A 415 -10.33 -13.01 -8.63
N GLU A 416 -9.60 -13.07 -9.75
CA GLU A 416 -8.75 -14.23 -10.11
C GLU A 416 -7.27 -13.95 -9.89
N ILE A 417 -6.82 -12.72 -10.16
CA ILE A 417 -5.42 -12.31 -10.03
C ILE A 417 -5.34 -11.30 -8.89
N GLY A 418 -4.48 -11.57 -7.92
CA GLY A 418 -4.10 -10.61 -6.90
C GLY A 418 -2.69 -10.09 -7.15
N SER A 419 -2.33 -9.03 -6.42
CA SER A 419 -1.01 -8.42 -6.58
C SER A 419 -0.43 -7.90 -5.28
N ILE A 420 0.89 -7.99 -5.17
CA ILE A 420 1.68 -7.47 -4.05
C ILE A 420 2.68 -6.48 -4.63
N GLU A 421 2.72 -5.27 -4.09
CA GLU A 421 3.76 -4.28 -4.42
C GLU A 421 4.78 -4.22 -3.29
N ILE A 422 6.07 -4.11 -3.62
CA ILE A 422 7.16 -3.92 -2.65
C ILE A 422 8.06 -2.80 -3.15
N THR A 423 8.38 -1.85 -2.27
CA THR A 423 9.28 -0.73 -2.54
C THR A 423 10.44 -0.75 -1.54
N GLY A 424 11.55 -0.10 -1.93
CA GLY A 424 12.72 0.08 -1.09
C GLY A 424 13.96 -0.68 -1.60
N PRO A 425 15.15 -0.35 -1.08
CA PRO A 425 16.42 -0.90 -1.55
C PRO A 425 16.52 -2.42 -1.36
N ASN A 426 15.99 -2.97 -0.27
CA ASN A 426 16.02 -4.42 0.01
C ASN A 426 14.77 -5.16 -0.52
N ALA A 427 13.98 -4.54 -1.40
CA ALA A 427 12.80 -5.19 -1.97
C ALA A 427 13.15 -6.42 -2.82
N SER A 428 14.20 -6.34 -3.64
CA SER A 428 14.66 -7.45 -4.48
C SER A 428 15.08 -8.67 -3.65
N GLU A 429 15.84 -8.44 -2.57
CA GLU A 429 16.27 -9.46 -1.62
C GLU A 429 15.07 -10.24 -1.04
N ALA A 430 14.04 -9.52 -0.57
CA ALA A 430 12.85 -10.12 0.00
C ALA A 430 12.04 -10.95 -0.99
N ILE A 431 11.96 -10.49 -2.25
CA ILE A 431 11.20 -11.19 -3.31
C ILE A 431 11.92 -12.47 -3.73
N VAL A 432 13.22 -12.38 -4.02
CA VAL A 432 14.02 -13.53 -4.45
C VAL A 432 14.04 -14.63 -3.38
N ALA A 433 14.10 -14.25 -2.10
CA ALA A 433 14.10 -15.20 -0.99
C ALA A 433 12.77 -15.96 -0.82
N VAL A 434 11.64 -15.29 -1.07
CA VAL A 434 10.30 -15.85 -0.84
C VAL A 434 9.75 -16.54 -2.07
N VAL A 435 9.85 -15.90 -3.24
CA VAL A 435 9.30 -16.39 -4.50
C VAL A 435 10.41 -17.11 -5.24
N ARG A 436 10.46 -18.44 -5.11
CA ARG A 436 11.49 -19.27 -5.75
C ARG A 436 10.90 -20.04 -6.93
N PRO A 437 11.56 -20.03 -8.11
CA PRO A 437 11.16 -20.87 -9.22
C PRO A 437 11.22 -22.36 -8.84
N VAL A 438 10.28 -23.16 -9.34
CA VAL A 438 10.29 -24.62 -9.22
C VAL A 438 11.38 -25.17 -10.14
N GLY A 439 12.22 -26.08 -9.64
CA GLY A 439 13.36 -26.64 -10.38
C GLY A 439 12.93 -27.36 -11.66
N GLN A 440 13.50 -26.94 -12.78
CA GLN A 440 13.84 -27.82 -13.90
C GLN A 440 15.30 -28.23 -13.70
N GLU A 441 15.55 -29.14 -12.77
CA GLU A 441 16.72 -30.01 -12.86
C GLU A 441 16.23 -31.22 -13.64
N VAL A 442 16.33 -31.11 -14.96
CA VAL A 442 16.22 -32.26 -15.87
C VAL A 442 17.55 -32.29 -16.59
N ASP A 443 18.21 -33.43 -16.47
CA ASP A 443 19.44 -33.78 -17.15
C ASP A 443 19.34 -33.48 -18.65
N GLY A 444 20.40 -32.88 -19.20
CA GLY A 444 20.63 -32.76 -20.63
C GLY A 444 19.83 -31.68 -21.37
N CYS A 445 20.53 -30.94 -22.23
CA CYS A 445 20.01 -30.04 -23.28
C CYS A 445 19.27 -28.73 -22.85
N ASN A 446 20.08 -27.70 -22.61
CA ASN A 446 19.93 -26.29 -23.05
C ASN A 446 18.55 -25.61 -22.94
N GLY A 447 18.34 -24.83 -21.86
CA GLY A 447 17.34 -23.75 -21.86
C GLY A 447 17.01 -23.07 -20.52
N ASN A 448 17.16 -23.75 -19.38
CA ASN A 448 16.59 -23.27 -18.10
C ASN A 448 17.60 -22.83 -17.02
N THR A 449 18.90 -22.98 -17.26
CA THR A 449 19.95 -22.53 -16.34
C THR A 449 19.94 -21.01 -16.17
N THR A 450 19.62 -20.27 -17.25
CA THR A 450 19.68 -18.81 -17.29
C THR A 450 18.71 -18.12 -16.32
N LEU A 451 17.48 -18.63 -16.15
CA LEU A 451 16.48 -17.96 -15.29
C LEU A 451 16.84 -18.08 -13.79
N LYS A 452 17.24 -19.28 -13.35
CA LYS A 452 17.60 -19.53 -11.94
C LYS A 452 18.79 -18.66 -11.55
N ASP A 453 19.80 -18.62 -12.39
CA ASP A 453 21.01 -17.82 -12.19
C ASP A 453 20.71 -16.32 -12.18
N THR A 454 19.94 -15.84 -13.17
CA THR A 454 19.49 -14.44 -13.24
C THR A 454 18.68 -14.06 -12.00
N TRP A 455 17.77 -14.93 -11.55
CA TRP A 455 16.93 -14.68 -10.38
C TRP A 455 17.74 -14.57 -9.08
N SER A 456 18.79 -15.39 -8.90
CA SER A 456 19.71 -15.23 -7.77
C SER A 456 20.49 -13.92 -7.82
N THR A 457 21.02 -13.54 -8.98
CA THR A 457 21.83 -12.32 -9.15
C THR A 457 21.01 -11.04 -8.92
N ILE A 458 19.70 -11.05 -9.24
CA ILE A 458 18.80 -9.91 -8.98
C ILE A 458 18.75 -9.51 -7.50
N SER A 459 18.99 -10.44 -6.55
CA SER A 459 18.92 -10.15 -5.12
C SER A 459 19.92 -9.10 -4.65
N ALA A 460 21.06 -8.95 -5.35
CA ALA A 460 22.11 -8.00 -5.03
C ALA A 460 21.81 -6.56 -5.48
N HIS A 461 20.82 -6.36 -6.36
CA HIS A 461 20.54 -5.06 -6.98
C HIS A 461 19.19 -4.48 -6.54
N PRO A 462 19.09 -3.17 -6.27
CA PRO A 462 17.82 -2.52 -5.98
C PRO A 462 16.91 -2.53 -7.22
N PRO A 463 15.58 -2.45 -7.05
CA PRO A 463 14.63 -2.45 -8.18
C PRO A 463 14.85 -1.30 -9.16
N SER A 464 15.43 -0.18 -8.70
CA SER A 464 15.77 0.97 -9.53
C SER A 464 16.89 0.70 -10.55
N ALA A 465 17.75 -0.29 -10.31
CA ALA A 465 18.84 -0.66 -11.22
C ALA A 465 18.36 -1.53 -12.40
N LEU A 466 17.27 -2.28 -12.22
CA LEU A 466 16.77 -3.26 -13.20
C LEU A 466 16.10 -2.61 -14.40
N PRO A 467 16.25 -3.13 -15.64
CA PRO A 467 15.73 -2.51 -16.85
C PRO A 467 14.25 -2.09 -16.72
N LYS A 468 13.92 -0.89 -17.22
CA LYS A 468 12.56 -0.32 -17.07
C LYS A 468 11.51 -1.27 -17.63
N GLY A 469 10.51 -1.61 -16.81
CA GLY A 469 9.39 -2.44 -17.21
C GLY A 469 9.72 -3.91 -17.46
N ALA A 470 10.89 -4.41 -17.06
CA ALA A 470 11.27 -5.82 -17.22
C ALA A 470 10.20 -6.76 -16.62
N VAL A 471 9.72 -7.72 -17.44
CA VAL A 471 8.77 -8.76 -17.02
C VAL A 471 9.51 -10.07 -16.84
N ILE A 472 9.25 -10.73 -15.72
CA ILE A 472 9.81 -12.04 -15.37
C ILE A 472 8.63 -12.94 -15.01
N ALA A 473 8.42 -14.01 -15.77
CA ALA A 473 7.33 -14.96 -15.53
C ALA A 473 7.88 -16.37 -15.34
N PHE A 474 7.42 -17.05 -14.29
CA PHE A 474 7.82 -18.41 -13.96
C PHE A 474 6.84 -19.10 -13.02
N GLU A 475 7.01 -20.40 -12.82
CA GLU A 475 6.26 -21.15 -11.81
C GLU A 475 7.02 -21.18 -10.50
N ALA A 476 6.40 -20.69 -9.43
CA ALA A 476 6.97 -20.62 -8.11
C ALA A 476 6.49 -21.77 -7.21
N SER A 477 7.37 -22.22 -6.32
CA SER A 477 7.03 -23.16 -5.24
C SER A 477 6.20 -22.49 -4.14
N ASP A 478 5.44 -23.27 -3.37
CA ASP A 478 4.68 -22.73 -2.22
C ASP A 478 5.65 -22.16 -1.16
N PRO A 479 5.63 -20.84 -0.91
CA PRO A 479 6.57 -20.19 0.00
C PRO A 479 6.40 -20.61 1.46
N ARG A 480 5.31 -21.31 1.80
CA ARG A 480 5.08 -21.83 3.16
C ARG A 480 5.93 -23.06 3.45
N LEU A 481 6.42 -23.79 2.44
CA LEU A 481 7.32 -24.94 2.64
C LEU A 481 8.62 -24.48 3.30
N LYS A 482 9.20 -23.38 2.81
CA LYS A 482 10.44 -22.77 3.31
C LYS A 482 10.22 -21.66 4.36
N TYR A 483 9.17 -21.78 5.19
CA TYR A 483 8.87 -20.82 6.26
C TYR A 483 9.35 -21.33 7.64
N PRO A 484 10.03 -20.52 8.46
CA PRO A 484 10.36 -19.10 8.24
C PRO A 484 11.48 -18.94 7.19
N PRO A 485 11.39 -17.93 6.32
CA PRO A 485 12.41 -17.69 5.32
C PRO A 485 13.71 -17.23 6.01
N ARG A 486 14.85 -17.66 5.46
CA ARG A 486 16.19 -17.30 5.94
C ARG A 486 16.73 -16.14 5.09
N THR A 487 17.49 -15.25 5.73
CA THR A 487 18.18 -14.14 5.05
C THR A 487 19.10 -14.71 3.98
N LEU A 488 19.04 -14.14 2.78
CA LEU A 488 20.00 -14.44 1.73
C LEU A 488 21.32 -13.72 2.06
N THR A 489 22.42 -14.46 2.05
CA THR A 489 23.76 -13.86 1.96
C THR A 489 23.93 -13.41 0.52
N PRO A 490 24.04 -12.10 0.23
CA PRO A 490 24.32 -11.67 -1.13
C PRO A 490 25.67 -12.24 -1.54
N ASP A 491 25.72 -12.99 -2.63
CA ASP A 491 26.98 -13.41 -3.24
C ASP A 491 27.68 -12.13 -3.73
N GLN A 492 28.64 -11.64 -2.93
CA GLN A 492 29.48 -10.49 -3.30
C GLN A 492 30.54 -10.86 -4.35
N SER A 493 30.53 -12.10 -4.83
CA SER A 493 31.67 -12.70 -5.51
C SER A 493 31.97 -12.15 -6.90
N ASP A 494 31.06 -11.44 -7.59
CA ASP A 494 31.41 -10.75 -8.85
C ASP A 494 30.46 -9.57 -9.17
N PRO A 495 30.77 -8.32 -8.79
CA PRO A 495 30.00 -7.15 -9.22
C PRO A 495 29.95 -7.01 -10.74
N ILE A 496 30.99 -7.50 -11.44
CA ILE A 496 31.11 -7.49 -12.90
C ILE A 496 30.01 -8.34 -13.53
N LYS A 497 29.74 -9.55 -13.01
CA LYS A 497 28.71 -10.45 -13.52
C LYS A 497 27.31 -9.83 -13.44
N GLY A 498 27.02 -9.13 -12.34
CA GLY A 498 25.77 -8.39 -12.16
C GLY A 498 25.60 -7.25 -13.17
N ILE A 499 26.66 -6.46 -13.40
CA ILE A 499 26.65 -5.37 -14.39
C ILE A 499 26.47 -5.92 -15.82
N GLN A 500 27.18 -6.99 -16.18
CA GLN A 500 27.04 -7.67 -17.47
C GLN A 500 25.61 -8.18 -17.68
N MET A 501 24.98 -8.77 -16.66
CA MET A 501 23.58 -9.19 -16.70
C MET A 501 22.61 -8.01 -16.90
N LEU A 502 22.87 -6.87 -16.26
CA LEU A 502 22.04 -5.67 -16.42
C LEU A 502 22.15 -5.06 -17.82
N ALA A 503 23.35 -5.08 -18.41
CA ALA A 503 23.59 -4.64 -19.78
C ALA A 503 22.95 -5.60 -20.80
N ASN A 504 23.22 -6.90 -20.64
CA ASN A 504 22.71 -7.98 -21.48
C ASN A 504 21.59 -8.72 -20.77
N TRP A 505 20.42 -8.10 -20.67
CA TRP A 505 19.29 -8.69 -19.95
C TRP A 505 18.82 -9.99 -20.63
N PRO A 506 19.09 -11.17 -20.04
CA PRO A 506 18.94 -12.45 -20.75
C PRO A 506 17.47 -12.83 -20.97
N LEU A 507 16.55 -12.24 -20.20
CA LEU A 507 15.11 -12.51 -20.28
C LEU A 507 14.40 -11.65 -21.36
N ASP A 508 15.15 -10.95 -22.21
CA ASP A 508 14.61 -10.25 -23.39
C ASP A 508 14.20 -11.18 -24.53
N THR A 509 14.71 -12.41 -24.50
CA THR A 509 14.32 -13.52 -25.36
C THR A 509 13.39 -14.43 -24.55
N PRO A 510 12.06 -14.36 -24.77
CA PRO A 510 11.14 -15.16 -23.97
C PRO A 510 11.30 -16.64 -24.33
N ALA A 511 11.67 -17.46 -23.35
CA ALA A 511 11.77 -18.91 -23.52
C ALA A 511 10.37 -19.59 -23.52
N SER A 512 9.37 -19.01 -22.86
CA SER A 512 8.03 -19.59 -22.71
C SER A 512 6.97 -18.52 -22.37
N PRO A 513 5.70 -18.68 -22.82
CA PRO A 513 4.61 -17.80 -22.42
C PRO A 513 4.33 -17.87 -20.93
N ALA A 514 3.98 -16.72 -20.35
CA ALA A 514 3.61 -16.64 -18.95
C ALA A 514 2.33 -17.43 -18.67
N ARG A 515 2.46 -18.55 -17.95
CA ARG A 515 1.33 -19.44 -17.59
C ARG A 515 0.22 -18.76 -16.79
N LEU A 516 0.46 -17.57 -16.22
CA LEU A 516 -0.55 -16.76 -15.55
C LEU A 516 -1.68 -16.30 -16.50
N PHE A 517 -1.40 -16.14 -17.80
CA PHE A 517 -2.42 -15.78 -18.80
C PHE A 517 -3.41 -16.91 -19.09
N ASP A 518 -3.03 -18.16 -18.82
CA ASP A 518 -3.95 -19.28 -18.92
C ASP A 518 -4.88 -19.37 -17.70
N ARG A 519 -6.14 -19.70 -17.95
CA ARG A 519 -7.15 -19.81 -16.90
C ARG A 519 -7.04 -21.13 -16.16
N ASN A 520 -6.77 -22.22 -16.87
CA ASN A 520 -6.77 -23.55 -16.27
C ASN A 520 -5.62 -23.70 -15.28
N THR A 521 -4.44 -23.17 -15.62
CA THR A 521 -3.29 -23.07 -14.71
C THR A 521 -3.60 -22.27 -13.44
N ARG A 522 -4.22 -21.07 -13.55
CA ARG A 522 -4.62 -20.25 -12.38
C ARG A 522 -5.57 -21.00 -11.44
N LEU A 523 -6.57 -21.67 -12.01
CA LEU A 523 -7.55 -22.44 -11.24
C LEU A 523 -6.93 -23.71 -10.64
N LYS A 524 -6.03 -24.39 -11.37
CA LYS A 524 -5.29 -25.56 -10.88
C LYS A 524 -4.47 -25.18 -9.66
N ALA A 525 -3.63 -24.15 -9.76
CA ALA A 525 -2.83 -23.64 -8.65
C ALA A 525 -3.68 -23.26 -7.42
N SER A 526 -4.83 -22.60 -7.66
CA SER A 526 -5.75 -22.20 -6.59
C SER A 526 -6.45 -23.38 -5.90
N ARG A 527 -6.61 -24.51 -6.57
CA ARG A 527 -7.28 -25.72 -6.05
C ARG A 527 -6.30 -26.69 -5.40
N SER A 528 -5.07 -26.77 -5.89
CA SER A 528 -4.02 -27.65 -5.37
C SER A 528 -3.33 -27.13 -4.11
N LEU A 529 -3.58 -25.88 -3.69
CA LEU A 529 -3.02 -25.32 -2.45
C LEU A 529 -3.35 -26.18 -1.22
N PRO A 530 -2.34 -26.72 -0.50
CA PRO A 530 -2.59 -27.51 0.70
C PRO A 530 -3.01 -26.64 1.89
N SER A 531 -3.73 -27.26 2.82
CA SER A 531 -4.14 -26.62 4.07
C SER A 531 -2.92 -26.31 4.97
N GLN A 532 -3.01 -25.25 5.76
CA GLN A 532 -1.94 -24.89 6.70
C GLN A 532 -1.61 -26.01 7.70
N LYS A 533 -2.62 -26.79 8.11
CA LYS A 533 -2.44 -27.94 9.00
C LYS A 533 -1.57 -29.02 8.35
N SER A 534 -1.80 -29.30 7.06
CA SER A 534 -1.02 -30.29 6.31
C SER A 534 0.46 -29.89 6.22
N ILE A 535 0.74 -28.62 5.92
CA ILE A 535 2.12 -28.08 5.87
C ILE A 535 2.77 -28.16 7.25
N ASN A 536 2.07 -27.75 8.31
CA ASN A 536 2.63 -27.79 9.67
C ASN A 536 2.97 -29.22 10.11
N ARG A 537 2.19 -30.22 9.70
CA ARG A 537 2.51 -31.64 9.94
C ARG A 537 3.78 -32.04 9.21
N ARG A 538 3.93 -31.69 7.93
CA ARG A 538 5.18 -31.94 7.17
C ARG A 538 6.39 -31.30 7.84
N LYS A 539 6.25 -30.07 8.34
CA LYS A 539 7.33 -29.39 9.08
C LYS A 539 7.67 -30.04 10.41
N ALA A 540 6.67 -30.58 11.11
CA ALA A 540 6.89 -31.29 12.35
C ALA A 540 7.61 -32.64 12.14
N SER A 541 7.48 -33.22 10.95
CA SER A 541 8.19 -34.44 10.54
C SER A 541 9.60 -34.18 10.00
N ALA A 542 9.95 -32.95 9.66
CA ALA A 542 11.29 -32.60 9.19
C ALA A 542 12.28 -32.45 10.36
N LEU A 543 13.57 -32.68 10.09
CA LEU A 543 14.62 -32.49 11.09
C LEU A 543 14.67 -31.03 11.59
N PRO A 544 15.03 -30.78 12.85
CA PRO A 544 15.13 -29.42 13.39
C PRO A 544 16.11 -28.56 12.60
N GLY A 545 15.58 -27.56 11.90
CA GLY A 545 16.38 -26.68 11.04
C GLY A 545 16.02 -26.86 9.58
N ASP A 546 15.73 -28.08 9.14
CA ASP A 546 15.50 -28.39 7.74
C ASP A 546 14.08 -28.04 7.27
N PHE A 547 13.96 -27.86 5.96
CA PHE A 547 12.68 -27.62 5.32
C PHE A 547 12.11 -28.93 4.75
N PRO A 548 10.79 -29.11 4.73
CA PRO A 548 10.18 -30.26 4.11
C PRO A 548 10.51 -30.31 2.62
N GLU A 549 10.88 -31.50 2.13
CA GLU A 549 11.18 -31.72 0.72
C GLU A 549 9.96 -31.45 -0.18
N PRO A 550 10.16 -30.83 -1.35
CA PRO A 550 9.10 -30.67 -2.36
C PRO A 550 8.59 -32.03 -2.85
N ARG A 551 7.28 -32.14 -3.07
CA ARG A 551 6.65 -33.33 -3.67
C ARG A 551 6.04 -32.98 -5.02
N SER A 552 5.89 -33.97 -5.90
CA SER A 552 5.18 -33.81 -7.19
C SER A 552 3.72 -33.37 -7.04
N SER A 553 3.11 -33.61 -5.87
CA SER A 553 1.76 -33.14 -5.52
C SER A 553 1.70 -31.66 -5.09
N ASP A 554 2.84 -31.01 -4.86
CA ASP A 554 2.87 -29.61 -4.45
C ASP A 554 2.47 -28.68 -5.61
N PRO A 555 1.77 -27.57 -5.31
CA PRO A 555 1.25 -26.68 -6.35
C PRO A 555 2.37 -25.86 -7.00
N SER A 556 2.49 -25.94 -8.33
CA SER A 556 3.20 -24.94 -9.13
C SER A 556 2.35 -23.67 -9.25
N ILE A 557 2.81 -22.57 -8.66
CA ILE A 557 2.09 -21.28 -8.65
C ILE A 557 2.59 -20.44 -9.83
N PRO A 558 1.77 -20.12 -10.85
CA PRO A 558 2.20 -19.21 -11.91
C PRO A 558 2.35 -17.81 -11.34
N VAL A 559 3.54 -17.23 -11.48
CA VAL A 559 3.87 -15.88 -11.01
C VAL A 559 4.37 -15.04 -12.19
N LEU A 560 3.93 -13.78 -12.24
CA LEU A 560 4.48 -12.77 -13.14
C LEU A 560 4.93 -11.60 -12.29
N VAL A 561 6.19 -11.21 -12.41
CA VAL A 561 6.79 -10.11 -11.66
C VAL A 561 7.27 -9.05 -12.64
N TYR A 562 7.07 -7.77 -12.34
CA TYR A 562 7.63 -6.68 -13.12
C TYR A 562 8.13 -5.53 -12.25
N CYS A 563 9.12 -4.79 -12.75
CA CYS A 563 9.65 -3.58 -12.13
C CYS A 563 9.09 -2.33 -12.78
N SER A 564 8.58 -1.41 -11.98
CA SER A 564 8.28 -0.04 -12.39
C SER A 564 9.24 0.94 -11.70
N ARG A 565 9.44 2.10 -12.32
CA ARG A 565 10.32 3.15 -11.80
C ARG A 565 9.53 4.45 -11.75
N SER A 566 9.49 5.09 -10.58
CA SER A 566 8.95 6.45 -10.49
C SER A 566 9.90 7.42 -11.19
N PRO A 567 9.42 8.25 -12.13
CA PRO A 567 10.27 9.18 -12.87
C PRO A 567 10.90 10.26 -11.98
N ALA A 568 10.23 10.68 -10.89
CA ALA A 568 10.68 11.79 -10.05
C ALA A 568 11.66 11.38 -8.94
N SER A 569 11.45 10.22 -8.31
CA SER A 569 12.27 9.75 -7.17
C SER A 569 13.37 8.77 -7.56
N GLY A 570 13.30 8.17 -8.75
CA GLY A 570 14.20 7.08 -9.16
C GLY A 570 14.05 5.81 -8.32
N SER A 571 13.12 5.76 -7.36
CA SER A 571 12.83 4.56 -6.57
C SER A 571 12.08 3.53 -7.42
N GLY A 572 12.52 2.28 -7.32
CA GLY A 572 11.92 1.16 -8.03
C GLY A 572 10.82 0.49 -7.19
N ILE A 573 9.78 0.02 -7.87
CA ILE A 573 8.68 -0.74 -7.28
C ILE A 573 8.65 -2.11 -7.96
N TRP A 574 8.59 -3.16 -7.16
CA TRP A 574 8.31 -4.50 -7.64
C TRP A 574 6.82 -4.80 -7.52
N THR A 575 6.21 -5.25 -8.62
CA THR A 575 4.84 -5.75 -8.60
C THR A 575 4.81 -7.23 -8.92
N ILE A 576 4.25 -8.02 -8.00
CA ILE A 576 4.09 -9.48 -8.13
C ILE A 576 2.63 -9.75 -8.44
N LEU A 577 2.35 -10.44 -9.55
CA LEU A 577 1.03 -10.94 -9.93
C LEU A 577 0.96 -12.45 -9.72
N LEU A 578 -0.11 -12.90 -9.08
CA LEU A 578 -0.34 -14.31 -8.82
C LEU A 578 -1.83 -14.61 -8.64
N PRO A 579 -2.26 -15.89 -8.68
CA PRO A 579 -3.65 -16.24 -8.42
C PRO A 579 -4.13 -15.76 -7.04
N TRP A 580 -5.36 -15.25 -6.97
CA TRP A 580 -5.94 -14.58 -5.80
C TRP A 580 -5.78 -15.35 -4.48
N LYS A 581 -5.95 -16.68 -4.49
CA LYS A 581 -5.80 -17.52 -3.30
C LYS A 581 -4.35 -17.70 -2.84
N CYS A 582 -3.39 -17.58 -3.75
CA CYS A 582 -1.96 -17.75 -3.46
C CYS A 582 -1.34 -16.51 -2.79
N VAL A 583 -2.05 -15.38 -2.76
CA VAL A 583 -1.56 -14.11 -2.20
C VAL A 583 -1.30 -14.20 -0.71
N ASP A 584 -2.19 -14.81 0.08
CA ASP A 584 -2.01 -14.91 1.54
C ASP A 584 -0.76 -15.73 1.95
N PRO A 585 -0.49 -16.92 1.36
CA PRO A 585 0.78 -17.62 1.54
C PRO A 585 2.03 -16.78 1.27
N VAL A 586 2.09 -16.13 0.10
CA VAL A 586 3.24 -15.30 -0.32
C VAL A 586 3.40 -14.09 0.59
N TRP A 587 2.31 -13.36 0.84
CA TRP A 587 2.27 -12.19 1.71
C TRP A 587 2.81 -12.49 3.11
N ARG A 588 2.34 -13.59 3.72
CA ARG A 588 2.81 -13.99 5.05
C ARG A 588 4.30 -14.26 5.04
N SER A 589 4.82 -15.00 4.06
CA SER A 589 6.27 -15.27 4.00
C SER A 589 7.09 -13.98 3.84
N ILE A 590 6.65 -13.02 3.01
CA ILE A 590 7.32 -11.71 2.88
C ILE A 590 7.37 -10.96 4.22
N MET A 591 6.25 -10.89 4.95
CA MET A 591 6.18 -10.16 6.23
C MET A 591 7.10 -10.69 7.33
N TYR A 592 7.51 -11.96 7.24
CA TYR A 592 8.40 -12.60 8.20
C TYR A 592 9.84 -12.74 7.67
N TYR A 593 10.13 -12.18 6.50
CA TYR A 593 11.48 -12.18 5.93
C TYR A 593 12.42 -11.27 6.74
N PRO A 594 13.52 -11.81 7.30
CA PRO A 594 14.56 -11.03 7.95
C PRO A 594 15.50 -10.43 6.89
N LEU A 595 15.50 -9.11 6.80
CA LEU A 595 16.31 -8.35 5.84
C LEU A 595 17.78 -8.32 6.27
N SER A 596 18.70 -8.37 5.30
CA SER A 596 20.15 -8.23 5.52
C SER A 596 20.54 -6.95 6.28
N THR A 597 19.83 -5.85 6.03
CA THR A 597 20.03 -4.54 6.67
C THR A 597 19.44 -4.45 8.09
N GLY A 598 18.79 -5.51 8.55
CA GLY A 598 18.17 -5.61 9.87
C GLY A 598 16.66 -5.35 9.86
N GLY A 599 15.96 -6.06 10.73
CA GLY A 599 14.50 -6.00 10.83
C GLY A 599 13.79 -6.83 9.75
N ASN A 600 12.48 -6.60 9.61
CA ASN A 600 11.64 -7.31 8.66
C ASN A 600 11.01 -6.33 7.68
N VAL A 601 10.52 -6.86 6.55
CA VAL A 601 9.66 -6.10 5.61
C VAL A 601 8.46 -5.53 6.38
N LYS A 602 8.26 -4.21 6.28
CA LYS A 602 7.11 -3.54 6.88
C LYS A 602 5.94 -3.54 5.88
N PHE A 603 4.71 -3.45 6.37
CA PHE A 603 3.56 -3.23 5.47
C PHE A 603 3.03 -1.80 5.59
N GLY A 604 2.60 -1.25 4.46
CA GLY A 604 1.92 0.04 4.39
C GLY A 604 0.41 -0.13 4.15
N GLY A 605 -0.36 0.90 4.49
CA GLY A 605 -1.73 1.09 4.04
C GLY A 605 -1.80 2.12 2.91
N VAL A 606 -3.02 2.56 2.58
CA VAL A 606 -3.28 3.59 1.56
C VAL A 606 -2.62 4.92 1.93
N LYS A 607 -2.61 5.29 3.23
CA LYS A 607 -1.98 6.55 3.69
C LYS A 607 -0.48 6.54 3.50
N GLU A 608 0.19 5.43 3.76
CA GLU A 608 1.64 5.30 3.52
C GLU A 608 1.97 5.26 2.03
N LYS A 609 1.10 4.70 1.18
CA LYS A 609 1.28 4.76 -0.27
C LYS A 609 1.18 6.21 -0.77
N ARG A 610 0.19 6.97 -0.29
CA ARG A 610 0.06 8.42 -0.57
C ARG A 610 1.25 9.21 -0.03
N GLN A 611 1.75 8.88 1.16
CA GLN A 611 2.95 9.48 1.74
C GLN A 611 4.17 9.30 0.83
N ILE A 612 4.45 8.08 0.37
CA ILE A 612 5.61 7.82 -0.50
C ILE A 612 5.48 8.55 -1.84
N ALA A 613 4.28 8.58 -2.43
CA ALA A 613 4.04 9.33 -3.66
C ALA A 613 4.33 10.83 -3.43
N PHE A 614 3.79 11.40 -2.36
CA PHE A 614 4.03 12.79 -1.96
C PHE A 614 5.51 13.09 -1.68
N GLU A 615 6.20 12.23 -0.93
CA GLU A 615 7.64 12.39 -0.62
C GLU A 615 8.50 12.29 -1.87
N SER A 616 8.10 11.44 -2.84
CA SER A 616 8.72 11.33 -4.16
C SER A 616 8.39 12.50 -5.09
N GLY A 617 7.53 13.42 -4.67
CA GLY A 617 7.04 14.52 -5.49
C GLY A 617 6.22 14.06 -6.69
N THR A 618 5.60 12.88 -6.64
CA THR A 618 4.72 12.34 -7.70
C THR A 618 3.25 12.43 -7.26
N PRO A 619 2.34 12.94 -8.10
CA PRO A 619 0.91 12.99 -7.78
C PRO A 619 0.30 11.59 -7.60
N TRP A 620 -0.51 11.44 -6.56
CA TRP A 620 -1.19 10.20 -6.22
C TRP A 620 -2.59 10.14 -6.85
N TYR A 621 -2.79 9.20 -7.77
CA TYR A 621 -4.11 8.91 -8.33
C TYR A 621 -4.97 8.14 -7.30
N PRO A 622 -6.25 8.50 -7.10
CA PRO A 622 -7.02 9.52 -7.83
C PRO A 622 -7.02 10.94 -7.23
N ALA A 623 -6.50 11.15 -6.02
CA ALA A 623 -6.70 12.40 -5.27
C ALA A 623 -6.09 13.65 -5.91
N ASP A 624 -4.92 13.54 -6.55
CA ASP A 624 -4.17 14.68 -7.09
C ASP A 624 -4.49 14.97 -8.57
N TYR A 625 -5.61 14.46 -9.08
CA TYR A 625 -6.07 14.63 -10.46
C TYR A 625 -7.52 15.14 -10.52
N PRO A 626 -7.78 16.39 -10.08
CA PRO A 626 -9.08 17.04 -10.26
C PRO A 626 -9.40 17.19 -11.76
N GLY A 627 -10.69 17.13 -12.09
CA GLY A 627 -11.19 17.15 -13.48
C GLY A 627 -11.26 15.78 -14.15
N LEU A 628 -10.65 14.75 -13.57
CA LEU A 628 -11.00 13.37 -13.90
C LEU A 628 -12.24 12.96 -13.11
N LYS A 629 -13.15 12.19 -13.72
CA LYS A 629 -14.32 11.64 -13.02
C LYS A 629 -13.96 10.97 -11.69
N SER A 630 -12.89 10.17 -11.69
CA SER A 630 -12.40 9.49 -10.47
C SER A 630 -11.83 10.44 -9.41
N GLY A 631 -11.23 11.56 -9.85
CA GLY A 631 -10.67 12.58 -8.96
C GLY A 631 -11.78 13.45 -8.35
N ASP A 632 -12.78 13.81 -9.14
CA ASP A 632 -13.94 14.57 -8.70
C ASP A 632 -14.79 13.77 -7.71
N GLU A 633 -15.03 12.48 -7.98
CA GLU A 633 -15.69 11.56 -7.03
C GLU A 633 -14.90 11.44 -5.71
N TRP A 634 -13.57 11.44 -5.77
CA TRP A 634 -12.72 11.40 -4.59
C TRP A 634 -12.79 12.69 -3.79
N GLU A 635 -12.65 13.84 -4.45
CA GLU A 635 -12.69 15.14 -3.77
C GLU A 635 -14.07 15.43 -3.20
N ALA A 636 -15.17 15.02 -3.85
CA ALA A 636 -16.52 15.12 -3.29
C ALA A 636 -16.66 14.33 -1.97
N GLN A 637 -16.09 13.11 -1.91
CA GLN A 637 -16.10 12.30 -0.68
C GLN A 637 -15.25 12.93 0.43
N GLU A 638 -14.06 13.42 0.10
CA GLU A 638 -13.18 14.07 1.07
C GLU A 638 -13.75 15.42 1.55
N GLN A 639 -14.34 16.20 0.65
CA GLN A 639 -15.04 17.45 0.98
C GLN A 639 -16.17 17.20 1.98
N ALA A 640 -16.99 16.17 1.76
CA ALA A 640 -18.04 15.79 2.70
C ALA A 640 -17.48 15.42 4.08
N GLN A 641 -16.36 14.68 4.13
CA GLN A 641 -15.68 14.34 5.39
C GLN A 641 -15.11 15.57 6.10
N ARG A 642 -14.43 16.47 5.37
CA ARG A 642 -13.86 17.71 5.94
C ARG A 642 -14.96 18.65 6.44
N LYS A 643 -16.06 18.78 5.69
CA LYS A 643 -17.25 19.55 6.11
C LYS A 643 -17.87 18.94 7.37
N ALA A 644 -18.03 17.63 7.43
CA ALA A 644 -18.54 16.94 8.61
C ALA A 644 -17.60 17.11 9.82
N GLU A 645 -16.29 17.06 9.64
CA GLU A 645 -15.32 17.31 10.71
C GLU A 645 -15.39 18.75 11.21
N TRP A 646 -15.54 19.73 10.31
CA TRP A 646 -15.69 21.14 10.66
C TRP A 646 -17.01 21.41 11.39
N LEU A 647 -18.13 20.83 10.94
CA LEU A 647 -19.44 20.93 11.60
C LEU A 647 -19.46 20.24 12.96
N ARG A 648 -18.72 19.14 13.13
CA ARG A 648 -18.60 18.43 14.41
C ARG A 648 -17.91 19.27 15.49
N ARG A 649 -17.08 20.25 15.11
CA ARG A 649 -16.45 21.17 16.06
C ARG A 649 -17.45 22.28 16.43
N PRO A 650 -17.62 22.60 17.73
CA PRO A 650 -18.54 23.66 18.15
C PRO A 650 -18.07 25.04 17.70
N LYS A 651 -18.99 26.01 17.70
CA LYS A 651 -18.68 27.45 17.47
C LYS A 651 -17.55 27.88 18.45
N GLY A 652 -16.60 28.70 18.00
CA GLY A 652 -15.40 29.09 18.76
C GLY A 652 -14.24 28.08 18.80
N ARG A 653 -14.45 26.80 18.42
CA ARG A 653 -13.37 25.80 18.24
C ARG A 653 -13.12 25.43 16.77
N ARG A 654 -14.02 25.85 15.88
CA ARG A 654 -13.88 25.71 14.43
C ARG A 654 -13.42 27.03 13.81
N THR A 655 -12.66 26.94 12.73
CA THR A 655 -12.23 28.12 11.97
C THR A 655 -13.45 28.85 11.40
N GLU A 656 -13.55 30.15 11.66
CA GLU A 656 -14.62 31.02 11.16
C GLU A 656 -14.19 31.65 9.84
N PHE A 657 -14.46 30.94 8.73
CA PHE A 657 -14.06 31.37 7.41
C PHE A 657 -14.67 32.73 6.99
N GLN A 658 -15.84 33.11 7.50
CA GLN A 658 -16.51 34.37 7.15
C GLN A 658 -15.88 35.62 7.79
N ARG A 659 -15.22 35.49 8.93
CA ARG A 659 -14.60 36.62 9.66
C ARG A 659 -13.12 36.81 9.34
N LEU A 660 -12.55 36.01 8.45
CA LEU A 660 -11.14 36.09 8.09
C LEU A 660 -10.86 37.39 7.32
N SER A 661 -9.98 38.25 7.84
CA SER A 661 -9.53 39.44 7.12
C SER A 661 -8.38 39.09 6.17
N LEU A 662 -8.56 39.30 4.87
CA LEU A 662 -7.54 39.01 3.85
C LEU A 662 -6.66 40.23 3.51
N GLY A 663 -6.92 41.38 4.12
CA GLY A 663 -6.33 42.67 3.75
C GLY A 663 -7.21 43.44 2.76
N ASN A 664 -6.91 44.72 2.53
CA ASN A 664 -7.66 45.61 1.64
C ASN A 664 -9.18 45.62 1.90
N ASP A 665 -9.60 45.68 3.17
CA ASP A 665 -11.00 45.66 3.64
C ASP A 665 -11.85 44.43 3.25
N LYS A 666 -11.25 43.40 2.66
CA LYS A 666 -11.94 42.15 2.30
C LYS A 666 -12.05 41.22 3.51
N LYS A 667 -13.30 40.85 3.83
CA LYS A 667 -13.65 39.90 4.89
C LYS A 667 -14.23 38.63 4.28
N GLY A 668 -13.79 37.49 4.79
CA GLY A 668 -14.24 36.17 4.37
C GLY A 668 -13.19 35.41 3.58
N GLU A 669 -13.36 34.10 3.55
CA GLU A 669 -12.53 33.16 2.79
C GLU A 669 -13.00 33.13 1.32
N ILE A 670 -12.04 33.10 0.40
CA ILE A 670 -12.33 33.00 -1.04
C ILE A 670 -12.79 31.57 -1.33
N GLY A 671 -14.03 31.42 -1.81
CA GLY A 671 -14.67 30.12 -2.03
C GLY A 671 -14.95 29.35 -0.73
N MET A 672 -14.92 28.02 -0.79
CA MET A 672 -15.16 27.17 0.38
C MET A 672 -13.87 26.88 1.17
N GLY A 673 -13.85 27.17 2.47
CA GLY A 673 -12.65 26.94 3.31
C GLY A 673 -12.22 25.48 3.46
N TRP A 674 -13.14 24.52 3.29
CA TRP A 674 -12.89 23.08 3.45
C TRP A 674 -12.76 22.30 2.12
N ALA A 675 -12.79 22.99 0.98
CA ALA A 675 -12.76 22.36 -0.35
C ALA A 675 -11.89 23.15 -1.33
N CYS A 676 -11.44 22.49 -2.39
CA CYS A 676 -10.88 23.17 -3.57
C CYS A 676 -12.04 23.55 -4.51
N ASP A 677 -12.40 24.83 -4.56
CA ASP A 677 -13.56 25.31 -5.32
C ASP A 677 -13.19 25.57 -6.78
N TRP A 678 -13.03 24.50 -7.55
CA TRP A 678 -12.68 24.56 -8.97
C TRP A 678 -13.78 25.22 -9.83
N GLN A 679 -15.05 25.11 -9.41
CA GLN A 679 -16.17 25.70 -10.15
C GLN A 679 -16.12 27.23 -10.10
N ARG A 680 -15.79 27.81 -8.94
CA ARG A 680 -15.58 29.26 -8.81
C ARG A 680 -14.39 29.74 -9.64
N LEU A 681 -13.32 28.93 -9.72
CA LEU A 681 -12.14 29.27 -10.53
C LEU A 681 -12.45 29.31 -12.03
N LEU A 682 -13.34 28.43 -12.53
CA LEU A 682 -13.69 28.33 -13.95
C LEU A 682 -14.77 29.32 -14.42
N ARG A 683 -15.80 29.57 -13.60
CA ARG A 683 -16.96 30.38 -14.03
C ARG A 683 -16.68 31.87 -14.17
N GLY A 684 -15.49 32.33 -13.76
CA GLY A 684 -15.22 33.75 -13.59
C GLY A 684 -16.01 34.34 -12.42
N PHE A 685 -15.62 35.56 -12.04
CA PHE A 685 -15.93 36.14 -10.74
C PHE A 685 -17.31 36.85 -10.67
N ASP A 686 -18.03 36.98 -11.79
CA ASP A 686 -19.22 37.83 -11.91
C ASP A 686 -20.58 37.13 -11.76
N LYS A 687 -20.62 35.84 -11.39
CA LYS A 687 -21.90 35.14 -11.17
C LYS A 687 -21.99 34.62 -9.74
N PRO A 688 -22.81 35.25 -8.87
CA PRO A 688 -22.95 34.78 -7.50
C PRO A 688 -23.41 33.33 -7.47
N LEU A 689 -22.77 32.55 -6.60
CA LEU A 689 -23.20 31.23 -6.22
C LEU A 689 -24.63 31.40 -5.67
N ALA A 690 -25.64 30.84 -6.33
CA ALA A 690 -26.96 30.71 -5.72
C ALA A 690 -26.78 29.83 -4.48
N THR A 691 -26.64 30.46 -3.32
CA THR A 691 -26.69 29.82 -2.02
C THR A 691 -27.99 29.04 -1.99
N SER A 692 -27.90 27.70 -2.05
CA SER A 692 -29.00 26.83 -1.69
C SER A 692 -29.44 27.26 -0.29
N GLY A 693 -30.62 27.86 -0.21
CA GLY A 693 -31.10 28.62 0.93
C GLY A 693 -30.87 27.92 2.25
N ASP A 694 -30.50 28.74 3.24
CA ASP A 694 -30.81 28.47 4.63
C ASP A 694 -32.28 28.04 4.70
N VAL A 695 -32.51 26.80 5.15
CA VAL A 695 -33.84 26.39 5.60
C VAL A 695 -34.03 27.09 6.93
N GLU A 696 -34.52 28.33 6.88
CA GLU A 696 -35.30 28.87 7.98
C GLU A 696 -36.52 27.96 8.14
N LEU A 697 -36.61 27.33 9.31
CA LEU A 697 -37.82 26.67 9.77
C LEU A 697 -38.90 27.75 9.91
N PRO A 698 -40.03 27.69 9.18
CA PRO A 698 -41.18 28.49 9.53
C PRO A 698 -41.90 27.81 10.70
N ASP A 699 -42.18 28.59 11.73
CA ASP A 699 -43.10 28.24 12.81
C ASP A 699 -44.44 27.79 12.23
N ALA A 700 -44.97 26.69 12.79
CA ALA A 700 -46.32 26.23 12.51
C ALA A 700 -47.35 27.22 13.04
N PRO A 701 -48.50 27.33 12.36
CA PRO A 701 -49.70 26.86 13.02
C PRO A 701 -50.50 25.87 12.16
N ALA A 702 -51.27 25.06 12.89
CA ALA A 702 -52.18 24.05 12.38
C ALA A 702 -53.23 24.62 11.42
N VAL A 703 -53.68 23.81 10.46
CA VAL A 703 -55.09 23.57 10.07
C VAL A 703 -55.14 22.60 8.88
N ASP A 704 -55.83 21.49 9.14
CA ASP A 704 -56.72 20.63 8.33
C ASP A 704 -56.30 19.99 6.99
N THR A 705 -56.46 18.66 7.03
CA THR A 705 -56.62 17.68 5.95
C THR A 705 -57.75 18.02 4.98
N GLU A 706 -57.54 17.81 3.68
CA GLU A 706 -58.42 17.05 2.75
C GLU A 706 -57.69 16.77 1.41
N ALA A 707 -58.25 15.86 0.62
CA ALA A 707 -57.62 15.01 -0.39
C ALA A 707 -57.33 15.67 -1.76
N VAL A 708 -56.46 15.04 -2.57
CA VAL A 708 -56.78 14.37 -3.86
C VAL A 708 -55.51 14.14 -4.72
N GLN A 709 -55.40 12.87 -5.12
CA GLN A 709 -54.74 12.23 -6.27
C GLN A 709 -53.87 13.03 -7.26
N GLY A 710 -52.67 12.48 -7.50
CA GLY A 710 -52.21 12.06 -8.84
C GLY A 710 -52.05 13.12 -9.93
N ALA A 711 -50.87 13.71 -10.01
CA ALA A 711 -50.36 14.28 -11.27
C ALA A 711 -48.83 14.09 -11.36
N ASP A 712 -48.41 13.52 -12.47
CA ASP A 712 -47.03 13.41 -12.92
C ASP A 712 -46.30 14.75 -12.81
N LEU A 713 -45.21 14.78 -12.05
CA LEU A 713 -44.25 15.87 -12.08
C LEU A 713 -42.85 15.32 -12.38
N SER A 714 -42.67 14.90 -13.63
CA SER A 714 -41.38 15.00 -14.30
C SER A 714 -41.03 16.48 -14.49
N VAL A 715 -40.72 17.18 -13.41
CA VAL A 715 -40.05 18.48 -13.51
C VAL A 715 -38.60 18.14 -13.83
N ALA A 716 -38.30 18.17 -15.13
CA ALA A 716 -36.95 18.24 -15.65
C ALA A 716 -36.24 19.41 -14.99
N ALA A 717 -35.52 19.11 -13.89
CA ALA A 717 -34.45 19.96 -13.42
C ALA A 717 -33.48 20.06 -14.61
N LYS A 718 -33.52 21.19 -15.32
CA LYS A 718 -32.50 21.56 -16.30
C LYS A 718 -31.18 21.59 -15.54
N GLU A 719 -30.47 20.46 -15.51
CA GLU A 719 -29.10 20.36 -15.06
C GLU A 719 -28.30 21.36 -15.89
N LYS A 720 -27.86 22.46 -15.26
CA LYS A 720 -26.90 23.38 -15.87
C LYS A 720 -25.72 22.55 -16.37
N PRO A 721 -25.16 22.82 -17.57
CA PRO A 721 -24.06 22.04 -18.10
C PRO A 721 -22.92 22.04 -17.07
N ILE A 722 -22.59 20.85 -16.56
CA ILE A 722 -21.44 20.67 -15.69
C ILE A 722 -20.24 21.04 -16.57
N LEU A 723 -19.57 22.16 -16.27
CA LEU A 723 -18.32 22.54 -16.94
C LEU A 723 -17.35 21.38 -16.73
N GLN A 724 -17.03 20.68 -17.82
CA GLN A 724 -16.25 19.46 -17.78
C GLN A 724 -14.77 19.83 -17.84
N MET A 725 -14.14 19.88 -16.67
CA MET A 725 -12.70 20.08 -16.53
C MET A 725 -11.94 19.00 -17.31
N ALA A 726 -10.88 19.41 -18.01
CA ALA A 726 -9.94 18.49 -18.64
C ALA A 726 -8.62 18.49 -17.86
N HIS A 727 -8.01 17.32 -17.66
CA HIS A 727 -6.67 17.23 -17.07
C HIS A 727 -5.64 17.01 -18.16
N LEU A 728 -4.69 17.93 -18.29
CA LEU A 728 -3.67 17.87 -19.33
C LEU A 728 -2.50 16.96 -18.94
N PRO A 729 -2.08 16.07 -19.84
CA PRO A 729 -0.93 15.20 -19.61
C PRO A 729 0.39 15.99 -19.49
N LEU A 730 1.29 15.53 -18.62
CA LEU A 730 2.61 16.14 -18.40
C LEU A 730 3.40 16.43 -19.70
N PRO A 731 3.51 15.52 -20.69
CA PRO A 731 4.27 15.81 -21.91
C PRO A 731 3.74 17.01 -22.70
N ILE A 732 2.42 17.20 -22.71
CA ILE A 732 1.78 18.34 -23.39
C ILE A 732 2.02 19.61 -22.57
N ALA A 733 1.85 19.54 -21.25
CA ALA A 733 2.15 20.67 -20.38
C ALA A 733 3.59 21.14 -20.55
N ILE A 734 4.58 20.24 -20.54
CA ILE A 734 6.00 20.59 -20.76
C ILE A 734 6.18 21.30 -22.11
N LYS A 735 5.59 20.79 -23.20
CA LYS A 735 5.67 21.43 -24.53
C LYS A 735 5.09 22.85 -24.51
N LEU A 736 3.93 23.03 -23.88
CA LEU A 736 3.27 24.33 -23.75
C LEU A 736 4.13 25.36 -22.98
N PHE A 737 4.81 24.94 -21.91
CA PHE A 737 5.58 25.86 -21.04
C PHE A 737 7.06 26.05 -21.43
N THR A 738 7.63 25.21 -22.31
CA THR A 738 9.06 25.27 -22.69
C THR A 738 9.32 25.89 -24.07
N GLY A 739 8.29 26.15 -24.88
CA GLY A 739 8.40 26.88 -26.16
C GLY A 739 9.23 26.21 -27.26
N LYS A 740 9.76 24.99 -27.05
CA LYS A 740 10.64 24.27 -27.99
C LYS A 740 9.89 23.30 -28.93
N GLY A 741 8.74 23.70 -29.44
CA GLY A 741 7.99 22.89 -30.40
C GLY A 741 7.14 23.76 -31.30
N THR A 742 7.41 23.68 -32.60
CA THR A 742 6.56 24.19 -33.68
C THR A 742 5.10 23.79 -33.45
N THR A 743 4.21 24.77 -33.64
CA THR A 743 2.77 24.66 -33.91
C THR A 743 2.23 23.22 -33.92
N THR A 744 1.73 22.75 -32.77
CA THR A 744 0.74 21.66 -32.76
C THR A 744 -0.62 22.31 -32.60
N THR A 745 -1.50 22.00 -33.56
CA THR A 745 -2.86 22.48 -33.82
C THR A 745 -3.89 22.12 -32.74
N ILE A 746 -3.48 21.99 -31.47
CA ILE A 746 -4.38 21.67 -30.37
C ILE A 746 -4.39 22.86 -29.43
N ASP A 747 -5.29 23.81 -29.69
CA ASP A 747 -5.65 24.80 -28.69
C ASP A 747 -6.15 24.04 -27.46
N PRO A 748 -5.47 24.14 -26.30
CA PRO A 748 -5.93 23.45 -25.11
C PRO A 748 -7.32 23.99 -24.75
N PRO A 749 -8.27 23.12 -24.37
CA PRO A 749 -9.57 23.60 -23.87
C PRO A 749 -9.34 24.64 -22.78
N THR A 750 -10.10 25.74 -22.81
CA THR A 750 -9.98 26.87 -21.86
C THR A 750 -10.01 26.43 -20.39
N ASP A 751 -10.65 25.30 -20.11
CA ASP A 751 -10.90 24.72 -18.79
C ASP A 751 -9.93 23.58 -18.44
N SER A 752 -8.68 23.68 -18.90
CA SER A 752 -7.67 22.64 -18.70
C SER A 752 -6.85 22.86 -17.41
N LEU A 753 -6.70 21.81 -16.62
CA LEU A 753 -5.87 21.77 -15.42
C LEU A 753 -4.55 21.04 -15.66
N ILE A 754 -3.49 21.51 -15.01
CA ILE A 754 -2.17 20.86 -14.95
C ILE A 754 -1.81 20.56 -13.50
N THR A 755 -1.07 19.48 -13.27
CA THR A 755 -0.56 19.16 -11.94
C THR A 755 0.84 19.74 -11.73
N VAL A 756 1.06 20.31 -10.56
CA VAL A 756 2.31 20.94 -10.17
C VAL A 756 2.76 20.51 -8.78
N LYS A 757 4.08 20.49 -8.60
CA LYS A 757 4.74 20.37 -7.31
C LYS A 757 5.17 21.75 -6.85
N LEU A 758 4.64 22.17 -5.70
CA LEU A 758 4.95 23.42 -5.02
C LEU A 758 6.03 23.19 -3.98
N THR A 759 7.07 24.00 -4.04
CA THR A 759 8.18 23.99 -3.11
C THR A 759 8.23 25.32 -2.38
N MET A 760 8.01 25.31 -1.07
CA MET A 760 8.07 26.55 -0.28
C MET A 760 9.48 27.14 -0.30
N VAL A 761 9.60 28.41 -0.68
CA VAL A 761 10.87 29.15 -0.65
C VAL A 761 11.06 29.80 0.71
N THR A 762 9.99 30.38 1.24
CA THR A 762 9.92 30.92 2.60
C THR A 762 9.58 29.82 3.60
N ARG A 763 9.85 30.05 4.89
CA ARG A 763 9.49 29.11 5.96
C ARG A 763 7.97 28.93 5.96
N GLY A 764 7.47 27.70 5.88
CA GLY A 764 6.04 27.39 5.89
C GLY A 764 5.76 25.97 5.42
N VAL A 765 4.56 25.47 5.70
CA VAL A 765 4.10 24.15 5.23
C VAL A 765 2.68 24.31 4.69
N PRO A 766 2.48 24.12 3.37
CA PRO A 766 1.16 24.26 2.79
C PRO A 766 0.26 23.13 3.28
N GLN A 767 -1.00 23.43 3.54
CA GLN A 767 -2.04 22.45 3.90
C GLN A 767 -2.87 22.05 2.67
N THR A 768 -3.65 20.99 2.82
CA THR A 768 -4.68 20.61 1.84
C THR A 768 -5.71 21.73 1.69
N CYS A 769 -6.19 21.97 0.47
CA CYS A 769 -7.09 23.07 0.11
C CYS A 769 -6.48 24.47 0.26
N ALA A 770 -5.15 24.61 0.34
CA ALA A 770 -4.51 25.91 0.24
C ALA A 770 -4.73 26.52 -1.16
N ARG A 771 -4.82 27.85 -1.22
CA ARG A 771 -5.01 28.65 -2.43
C ARG A 771 -3.65 29.00 -3.03
N ILE A 772 -3.55 28.96 -4.35
CA ILE A 772 -2.34 29.30 -5.11
C ILE A 772 -2.63 30.55 -5.93
N TYR A 773 -1.88 31.60 -5.67
CA TYR A 773 -1.95 32.87 -6.37
C TYR A 773 -0.72 33.05 -7.26
N ARG A 774 -0.89 33.69 -8.42
CA ARG A 774 0.24 34.21 -9.19
C ARG A 774 0.84 35.44 -8.50
N LEU A 775 1.99 35.90 -8.98
CA LEU A 775 2.51 37.19 -8.54
C LEU A 775 1.59 38.30 -9.08
N PRO A 776 1.30 39.35 -8.29
CA PRO A 776 0.46 40.45 -8.75
C PRO A 776 1.00 41.05 -10.07
N THR A 777 0.15 41.11 -11.08
CA THR A 777 0.46 41.76 -12.37
C THR A 777 0.00 43.22 -12.35
N SER A 778 -1.13 43.50 -11.71
CA SER A 778 -1.72 44.85 -11.61
C SER A 778 -0.95 45.77 -10.66
N ASP A 779 -0.47 45.23 -9.53
CA ASP A 779 0.20 46.01 -8.48
C ASP A 779 1.72 45.79 -8.47
N ALA A 780 2.46 46.67 -9.16
CA ALA A 780 3.92 46.62 -9.23
C ALA A 780 4.61 46.75 -7.86
N LEU A 781 4.05 47.57 -6.96
CA LEU A 781 4.59 47.74 -5.59
C LEU A 781 4.47 46.44 -4.78
N LEU A 782 3.29 45.82 -4.78
CA LEU A 782 3.06 44.55 -4.07
C LEU A 782 3.95 43.43 -4.65
N ARG A 783 4.12 43.39 -5.99
CA ARG A 783 5.04 42.48 -6.65
C ARG A 783 6.48 42.65 -6.15
N SER A 784 6.99 43.89 -6.09
CA SER A 784 8.35 44.17 -5.60
C SER A 784 8.54 43.76 -4.13
N GLN A 785 7.52 43.96 -3.28
CA GLN A 785 7.53 43.51 -1.89
C GLN A 785 7.64 41.99 -1.78
N TRP A 786 6.90 41.23 -2.60
CA TRP A 786 7.01 39.77 -2.64
C TRP A 786 8.36 39.29 -3.18
N LEU A 787 8.91 39.95 -4.20
CA LEU A 787 10.23 39.62 -4.75
C LEU A 787 11.37 39.92 -3.74
N SER A 788 11.22 40.96 -2.91
CA SER A 788 12.21 41.28 -1.86
C SER A 788 12.45 40.10 -0.91
N GLN A 789 11.42 39.27 -0.67
CA GLN A 789 11.48 38.09 0.20
C GLN A 789 12.40 36.98 -0.34
N LEU A 790 12.69 36.96 -1.65
CA LEU A 790 13.64 36.02 -2.29
C LEU A 790 15.09 36.36 -1.93
N SER A 791 15.45 37.64 -1.95
CA SER A 791 16.82 38.13 -1.73
C SER A 791 17.34 37.75 -0.34
N THR A 792 16.45 37.79 0.66
CA THR A 792 16.70 37.41 2.05
C THR A 792 16.89 35.91 2.26
N ALA A 793 16.28 35.07 1.40
CA ALA A 793 16.48 33.62 1.44
C ALA A 793 17.82 33.20 0.81
N ALA A 794 18.27 33.87 -0.25
CA ALA A 794 19.55 33.61 -0.91
C ALA A 794 20.77 34.03 -0.06
N ASN A 795 20.68 35.15 0.67
CA ASN A 795 21.76 35.67 1.52
C ASN A 795 22.08 34.80 2.75
N ARG A 796 21.24 33.82 3.11
CA ARG A 796 21.56 32.84 4.17
C ARG A 796 22.58 31.78 3.76
N LYS A 797 22.81 31.55 2.46
CA LYS A 797 23.73 30.51 1.97
C LYS A 797 25.20 30.94 1.86
N LYS A 798 25.53 32.21 2.13
CA LYS A 798 26.87 32.79 1.85
C LYS A 798 27.63 33.37 3.05
N LYS A 799 27.25 33.05 4.29
CA LYS A 799 27.92 33.61 5.48
C LYS A 799 28.43 32.52 6.44
N ASP A 800 29.66 32.08 6.19
CA ASP A 800 30.59 31.66 7.27
C ASP A 800 31.25 32.89 7.95
N GLY A 801 30.89 34.11 7.53
CA GLY A 801 31.27 35.36 8.18
C GLY A 801 30.14 35.92 9.05
N LEU A 802 30.52 36.53 10.17
CA LEU A 802 29.62 37.31 11.03
C LEU A 802 28.73 38.24 10.20
N PRO A 803 27.43 38.37 10.51
CA PRO A 803 26.52 39.19 9.74
C PRO A 803 26.99 40.66 9.72
N ARG A 804 27.29 41.21 8.53
CA ARG A 804 27.36 42.68 8.36
C ARG A 804 26.00 43.28 8.71
N PHE A 805 25.97 44.08 9.78
CA PHE A 805 24.80 44.76 10.33
C PHE A 805 24.49 46.04 9.52
N SER A 806 23.20 46.33 9.28
CA SER A 806 22.76 47.51 8.51
C SER A 806 22.76 48.81 9.33
N HIS A 807 22.79 48.73 10.65
CA HIS A 807 22.80 49.88 11.54
C HIS A 807 24.02 49.81 12.48
N ARG A 808 24.97 50.72 12.27
CA ARG A 808 26.10 50.91 13.19
C ARG A 808 25.64 51.81 14.32
N ALA A 809 25.96 51.47 15.56
CA ALA A 809 25.69 52.35 16.69
C ALA A 809 26.40 53.71 16.46
N PRO A 810 25.81 54.85 16.86
CA PRO A 810 26.46 56.16 16.77
C PRO A 810 27.84 56.15 17.44
N GLU A 811 28.80 56.87 16.87
CA GLU A 811 30.12 57.05 17.51
C GLU A 811 29.95 57.76 18.86
N GLY A 812 30.35 57.09 19.95
CA GLY A 812 30.11 57.55 21.33
C GLY A 812 28.98 56.83 22.08
N ALA A 813 28.28 55.88 21.46
CA ALA A 813 27.22 55.11 22.14
C ALA A 813 27.79 54.28 23.31
N THR A 814 27.13 54.38 24.48
CA THR A 814 27.48 53.59 25.67
C THR A 814 27.33 52.08 25.44
N ALA A 815 28.03 51.26 26.22
CA ALA A 815 27.98 49.79 26.07
C ALA A 815 26.56 49.21 26.15
N ALA A 816 25.67 49.84 26.92
CA ALA A 816 24.25 49.47 26.98
C ALA A 816 23.51 49.80 25.68
N MET A 817 23.73 50.99 25.10
CA MET A 817 23.16 51.37 23.80
C MET A 817 23.70 50.51 22.67
N GLN A 818 24.99 50.17 22.67
CA GLN A 818 25.58 49.25 21.69
C GLN A 818 24.94 47.85 21.77
N ARG A 819 24.71 47.33 22.98
CA ARG A 819 23.97 46.07 23.18
C ARG A 819 22.50 46.18 22.76
N ALA A 820 21.85 47.32 22.98
CA ALA A 820 20.48 47.57 22.55
C ALA A 820 20.36 47.66 21.02
N TYR A 821 21.28 48.36 20.35
CA TYR A 821 21.36 48.42 18.88
C TYR A 821 21.74 47.06 18.27
N LEU A 822 22.63 46.31 18.92
CA LEU A 822 22.95 44.92 18.53
C LEU A 822 21.70 44.04 18.65
N ALA A 823 21.00 44.08 19.79
CA ALA A 823 19.76 43.35 19.99
C ALA A 823 18.67 43.78 18.99
N ALA A 824 18.51 45.08 18.73
CA ALA A 824 17.56 45.62 17.76
C ALA A 824 17.91 45.20 16.32
N SER A 825 19.19 45.16 15.93
CA SER A 825 19.61 44.68 14.60
C SER A 825 19.48 43.17 14.44
N ILE A 826 19.60 42.39 15.52
CA ILE A 826 19.31 40.95 15.55
C ILE A 826 17.79 40.70 15.45
N LEU A 827 16.99 41.58 16.05
CA LEU A 827 15.52 41.54 16.00
C LEU A 827 14.94 42.09 14.68
N ALA A 828 15.61 43.06 14.05
CA ALA A 828 15.32 43.61 12.71
C ALA A 828 15.76 42.66 11.59
N GLY A 829 15.49 41.37 11.76
CA GLY A 829 15.50 40.42 10.65
C GLY A 829 14.42 40.79 9.62
N PRO A 830 14.37 40.10 8.46
CA PRO A 830 13.32 40.33 7.48
C PRO A 830 11.93 40.20 8.11
N THR A 831 10.98 41.01 7.63
CA THR A 831 9.58 41.01 8.10
C THR A 831 9.06 39.57 8.15
N GLN A 832 8.66 39.13 9.33
CA GLN A 832 8.15 37.79 9.53
C GLN A 832 6.70 37.70 9.06
N PRO A 833 6.26 36.52 8.60
CA PRO A 833 4.87 36.32 8.22
C PRO A 833 3.94 36.62 9.41
N GLY A 834 3.15 37.69 9.30
CA GLY A 834 2.27 38.20 10.37
C GLY A 834 2.66 39.56 10.94
N ASP A 835 3.81 40.13 10.57
CA ASP A 835 4.20 41.50 10.93
C ASP A 835 3.40 42.52 10.11
N ALA A 836 3.20 43.74 10.65
CA ALA A 836 2.45 44.81 9.98
C ALA A 836 3.05 45.24 8.62
N GLY A 837 4.35 45.01 8.41
CA GLY A 837 5.05 45.26 7.14
C GLY A 837 5.19 44.03 6.24
N TYR A 838 4.49 42.92 6.52
CA TYR A 838 4.50 41.74 5.65
C TYR A 838 3.57 41.94 4.43
N PRO A 839 3.96 41.49 3.23
CA PRO A 839 3.15 41.70 2.04
C PRO A 839 1.74 41.08 2.16
N VAL A 840 0.72 41.83 1.74
CA VAL A 840 -0.67 41.36 1.70
C VAL A 840 -0.86 40.30 0.61
N VAL A 841 -1.82 39.41 0.81
CA VAL A 841 -2.13 38.35 -0.16
C VAL A 841 -2.79 38.98 -1.38
N PRO A 842 -2.43 38.55 -2.61
CA PRO A 842 -3.05 39.05 -3.83
C PRO A 842 -4.56 38.77 -3.89
N ASP A 843 -5.23 39.48 -4.79
CA ASP A 843 -6.67 39.43 -4.98
C ASP A 843 -7.17 38.14 -5.66
N GLU A 844 -8.50 37.98 -5.74
CA GLU A 844 -9.14 36.81 -6.34
C GLU A 844 -8.78 36.62 -7.82
N ASP A 845 -8.50 37.71 -8.54
CA ASP A 845 -8.10 37.67 -9.96
C ASP A 845 -6.81 36.87 -10.16
N ASP A 846 -5.89 37.01 -9.22
CA ASP A 846 -4.60 36.32 -9.20
C ASP A 846 -4.69 34.87 -8.70
N LEU A 847 -5.86 34.40 -8.26
CA LEU A 847 -6.05 33.00 -7.91
C LEU A 847 -5.97 32.11 -9.16
N ILE A 848 -4.99 31.20 -9.18
CA ILE A 848 -4.69 30.32 -10.33
C ILE A 848 -4.93 28.83 -10.06
N GLY A 849 -5.08 28.42 -8.80
CA GLY A 849 -5.30 27.01 -8.47
C GLY A 849 -5.36 26.70 -6.98
N PHE A 850 -5.36 25.40 -6.68
CA PHE A 850 -5.43 24.89 -5.30
C PHE A 850 -4.46 23.74 -5.04
N VAL A 851 -4.06 23.60 -3.78
CA VAL A 851 -3.24 22.49 -3.28
C VAL A 851 -4.12 21.31 -2.91
N THR A 852 -3.94 20.16 -3.56
CA THR A 852 -4.67 18.92 -3.28
C THR A 852 -4.03 18.16 -2.10
N THR A 853 -2.70 18.11 -2.05
CA THR A 853 -1.93 17.43 -1.01
C THR A 853 -0.77 18.30 -0.53
N GLY A 854 -0.89 18.89 0.66
CA GLY A 854 0.17 19.69 1.29
C GLY A 854 0.69 19.07 2.58
N ASN A 855 2.02 18.98 2.74
CA ASN A 855 2.65 18.55 3.99
C ASN A 855 4.16 18.92 4.03
N TYR A 856 4.82 18.62 5.16
CA TYR A 856 6.27 18.68 5.25
C TYR A 856 6.90 17.45 4.60
N ASN A 857 7.75 17.65 3.59
CA ASN A 857 8.45 16.55 2.93
C ASN A 857 9.76 16.23 3.68
N LEU A 858 9.87 15.00 4.19
CA LEU A 858 11.04 14.54 4.94
C LEU A 858 12.28 14.31 4.07
N GLY A 859 12.11 14.04 2.77
CA GLY A 859 13.19 13.85 1.82
C GLY A 859 13.88 15.16 1.45
N GLU A 860 13.11 16.25 1.29
CA GLU A 860 13.65 17.57 0.94
C GLU A 860 13.90 18.49 2.15
N GLY A 861 13.32 18.19 3.32
CA GLY A 861 13.49 19.00 4.53
C GLY A 861 12.79 20.36 4.49
N ARG A 862 11.71 20.48 3.71
CA ARG A 862 10.90 21.72 3.58
C ARG A 862 9.43 21.42 3.31
N GLY A 863 8.58 22.44 3.44
CA GLY A 863 7.17 22.35 3.07
C GLY A 863 7.00 22.17 1.56
N ILE A 864 6.19 21.19 1.17
CA ILE A 864 5.87 20.89 -0.23
C ILE A 864 4.37 20.71 -0.37
N GLY A 865 3.84 21.14 -1.52
CA GLY A 865 2.46 20.87 -1.93
C GLY A 865 2.45 20.17 -3.28
N ILE A 866 1.47 19.31 -3.50
CA ILE A 866 1.01 18.92 -4.83
C ILE A 866 -0.29 19.65 -5.03
N GLY A 867 -0.42 20.35 -6.15
CA GLY A 867 -1.59 21.13 -6.49
C GLY A 867 -1.89 21.07 -7.97
N SER A 868 -3.01 21.66 -8.37
CA SER A 868 -3.38 21.80 -9.77
C SER A 868 -3.63 23.27 -10.10
N LEU A 869 -3.16 23.70 -11.28
CA LEU A 869 -3.30 25.06 -11.79
C LEU A 869 -4.16 25.08 -13.04
N LEU A 870 -4.90 26.17 -13.25
CA LEU A 870 -5.67 26.42 -14.46
C LEU A 870 -4.76 26.99 -15.56
N VAL A 871 -4.70 26.34 -16.72
CA VAL A 871 -3.74 26.68 -17.78
C VAL A 871 -4.00 28.06 -18.38
N SER A 872 -5.25 28.42 -18.63
CA SER A 872 -5.62 29.73 -19.21
C SER A 872 -5.07 30.90 -18.38
N LYS A 873 -5.19 30.81 -17.05
CA LYS A 873 -4.66 31.84 -16.14
C LYS A 873 -3.14 31.88 -16.06
N VAL A 874 -2.46 30.74 -16.11
CA VAL A 874 -0.98 30.70 -16.07
C VAL A 874 -0.37 31.19 -17.39
N LEU A 875 -1.01 30.89 -18.54
CA LEU A 875 -0.53 31.37 -19.84
C LEU A 875 -0.66 32.90 -19.98
N SER A 876 -1.73 33.50 -19.44
CA SER A 876 -1.90 34.96 -19.43
C SER A 876 -0.78 35.72 -18.69
N ASP A 877 -0.04 35.04 -17.81
CA ASP A 877 1.06 35.63 -17.02
C ASP A 877 2.42 35.57 -17.78
N GLN A 878 2.48 34.91 -18.95
CA GLN A 878 3.74 34.76 -19.70
C GLN A 878 4.23 36.04 -20.39
N GLU A 879 3.36 37.04 -20.57
CA GLU A 879 3.72 38.30 -21.22
C GLU A 879 4.53 39.24 -20.31
N GLY A 880 4.52 39.05 -18.98
CA GLY A 880 5.04 40.03 -18.02
C GLY A 880 6.30 39.67 -17.22
N GLY A 881 6.88 38.46 -17.36
CA GLY A 881 7.99 38.02 -16.50
C GLY A 881 9.16 37.35 -17.24
N GLU A 882 10.41 37.64 -16.84
CA GLU A 882 11.62 36.99 -17.38
C GLU A 882 11.99 35.71 -16.62
N GLY A 883 12.25 34.62 -17.35
CA GLY A 883 12.95 33.43 -16.85
C GLY A 883 12.41 32.77 -15.57
N LYS A 884 13.27 32.69 -14.53
CA LYS A 884 13.06 31.92 -13.27
C LYS A 884 11.94 32.47 -12.37
N GLU A 885 11.42 33.66 -12.66
CA GLU A 885 10.32 34.28 -11.93
C GLU A 885 8.95 33.74 -12.34
N ARG A 886 8.83 33.19 -13.55
CA ARG A 886 7.58 32.61 -14.09
C ARG A 886 7.04 31.44 -13.26
N CYS A 887 7.92 30.73 -12.56
CA CYS A 887 7.56 29.61 -11.71
C CYS A 887 7.29 30.00 -10.26
N LEU A 888 7.28 31.30 -9.92
CA LEU A 888 6.98 31.76 -8.57
C LEU A 888 5.47 31.90 -8.37
N CYS A 889 5.03 31.59 -7.16
CA CYS A 889 3.63 31.72 -6.76
C CYS A 889 3.55 32.01 -5.25
N ILE A 890 2.39 32.50 -4.84
CA ILE A 890 2.07 32.76 -3.43
C ILE A 890 1.06 31.71 -2.99
N VAL A 891 1.34 31.01 -1.89
CA VAL A 891 0.48 29.97 -1.33
C VAL A 891 -0.08 30.44 -0.01
N ARG A 892 -1.40 30.35 0.16
CA ARG A 892 -2.11 30.69 1.40
C ARG A 892 -2.96 29.52 1.88
N ASP A 893 -2.81 29.15 3.13
CA ASP A 893 -3.65 28.13 3.74
C ASP A 893 -5.07 28.65 4.00
N ALA A 894 -6.08 27.79 3.84
CA ALA A 894 -7.46 28.13 4.16
C ALA A 894 -7.59 28.49 5.66
N GLY A 895 -8.26 29.60 5.96
CA GLY A 895 -8.39 30.10 7.32
C GLY A 895 -7.17 30.86 7.87
N GLN A 896 -6.12 31.04 7.08
CA GLN A 896 -5.00 31.94 7.40
C GLN A 896 -5.04 33.17 6.47
N SER A 897 -4.68 34.34 7.00
CA SER A 897 -4.55 35.58 6.23
C SER A 897 -3.17 35.73 5.58
N VAL A 898 -2.20 34.92 5.99
CA VAL A 898 -0.79 35.09 5.61
C VAL A 898 -0.44 34.21 4.40
N GLY A 899 -0.03 34.85 3.31
CA GLY A 899 0.55 34.18 2.14
C GLY A 899 2.01 33.84 2.35
N ARG A 900 2.54 32.88 1.57
CA ARG A 900 3.95 32.50 1.61
C ARG A 900 4.46 32.22 0.21
N LEU A 901 5.69 32.63 -0.09
CA LEU A 901 6.28 32.44 -1.41
C LEU A 901 6.71 30.98 -1.64
N ALA A 902 6.33 30.44 -2.80
CA ALA A 902 6.67 29.10 -3.27
C ALA A 902 7.09 29.13 -4.75
N ARG A 903 7.78 28.08 -5.18
CA ARG A 903 8.07 27.80 -6.58
C ARG A 903 7.32 26.55 -7.01
N TRP A 904 6.68 26.59 -8.17
CA TRP A 904 6.02 25.43 -8.76
C TRP A 904 6.86 24.80 -9.88
N GLU A 905 6.75 23.47 -10.02
CA GLU A 905 7.38 22.66 -11.06
C GLU A 905 6.31 21.70 -11.63
N LEU A 906 6.32 21.44 -12.95
CA LEU A 906 5.37 20.52 -13.59
C LEU A 906 5.66 19.06 -13.22
N VAL A 907 4.63 18.29 -12.86
CA VAL A 907 4.74 16.87 -12.48
C VAL A 907 3.59 16.02 -12.99
#